data_AF-A0A7C6G117-F1
#
_entry.id   AF-A0A7C6G117-F1
#
_cell.length_a   1.000
_cell.length_b   1.000
_cell.length_c   1.000
_cell.angle_alpha   90.00
_cell.angle_beta   90.00
_cell.angle_gamma   90.00
#
_symmetry.space_group_name_H-M   'P 1'
#
loop_
_entity.id
_entity.type
_entity.pdbx_description
1 polymer ?
#
loop_
_entity_poly.entity_id
_entity_poly.type
_entity_poly.pdbx_seq_one_letter_code
_entity_poly.pdbx_strand_id
1 'polypeptide(L)'
;MQNTNFNGSVIIRRMFKQRYGRIKKRNFVVLAICLVAVLLPVLILYLFSTERVESGNIADFSISDHSSRKVVQGLGYDIVAVDDGNLINNNSFEPMVYKQNLIVDSGNDEIIKVAMPNDPTTRIFTENFFVDANAEVFATDSEGRRALKKSGKVSQYLSDQIDDFQPVSLPPDLPSNIRWKSIVESGEKVILGGSKGYILSIDSFSSTSLSRLPSEEEVIGVCVFDDLFLALDENGGFYKSSDSLKWELVFQINDKFLLTKSEDNLEENTEASTSRTDDVVTSTDKTDVAETLINKINDTETSTSKTDSFAISTGKTDVEIGAEPSENIKWLDLSSRIDEQGNSIFMAVGEAGFVLYGNLEKNDTKRLVTSQNINAVTSNSDGFYLVGDNSLAFYSYDGENYRYLDIPQKANWQAVSSRGHQVMIAGDQGQVVFSKDGYSFDSLNNETLSELSLQHTEQNHDDQEVIVIKPHFVSCSILSNNQFILLDSRGISFYSDNFGETWKNFSNLATSKFNLVQRLPSGRLLMTGLDGGIEYAIMGLVIKLDSKLEQGTYENGDLLVLEQISTTPIIQPKIEESETLIGDWYISNPSAVQIQLNHNAPDGGRAALEIDLSRKSNSENELTGLFSQQIIEHQIPQNAGLIIQQKLEDTAYTNIKNNTIFSFEFWAKFDSDDSANLNLSFEGLNLQIEQFNKNISGDWEKYQGFFVIPKNSLREDKSLWLRIELNGSGKLYLDNLWFGAADNSGKNILANLSDDFSKGSILRLDFVPIGSKEYHSESWLSSEKYYSSYYQDKKGIKLQGQANLAKSMELCNSFNANPWLLIDSQASDSELKNLMQYLFGQQSTPLGELRTVHGALSRYSDIFNQIYIEIGDQNGLLENDWQRKSYVNWVVQILSETPEYAQVKKNLIFVDGMQYKDNIILSDADYHASDFNLDSRINNLTDLKQFNKNFTESLPRDPRRGTATRSELIRQTNQNFEEIRLADVIATALSMMGDEIDATLLNLDLTSDSMTNPYAHCYGNIGKAISDMNPYTLTSGIKQDNVSAYAYGSGNRRVIVLVNFSEMSSSCQIFNIDLKGFRQSIYDAKGAVLEQSKVRHRKSVYSLLPGGVIVLEGTLEKNK
;
A
#
# COMPACT_ATOMS: atom_id res chain seq x y z
N MET A 1 -53.38 -23.18 64.95
CA MET A 1 -54.82 -23.09 65.24
C MET A 1 -55.54 -22.76 63.93
N GLN A 2 -56.38 -23.70 63.49
CA GLN A 2 -57.41 -23.66 62.42
C GLN A 2 -57.03 -23.04 61.06
N ASN A 3 -56.70 -23.79 59.99
CA ASN A 3 -57.57 -24.68 59.14
C ASN A 3 -58.91 -24.01 58.79
N THR A 4 -59.40 -23.90 57.55
CA THR A 4 -59.29 -24.72 56.34
C THR A 4 -60.08 -24.05 55.20
N ASN A 5 -59.72 -24.34 53.93
CA ASN A 5 -60.54 -24.58 52.72
C ASN A 5 -61.95 -23.94 52.59
N PHE A 6 -62.29 -23.41 51.40
CA PHE A 6 -63.11 -24.15 50.42
C PHE A 6 -63.38 -23.36 49.11
N ASN A 7 -63.26 -24.09 48.00
CA ASN A 7 -63.95 -23.86 46.72
C ASN A 7 -65.47 -23.80 46.90
N GLY A 8 -66.21 -23.19 45.98
CA GLY A 8 -67.64 -23.47 45.91
C GLY A 8 -68.45 -22.51 45.05
N SER A 9 -68.45 -22.78 43.75
CA SER A 9 -69.38 -22.23 42.77
C SER A 9 -70.85 -22.61 43.01
N VAL A 10 -71.71 -21.89 42.28
CA VAL A 10 -72.99 -22.27 41.65
C VAL A 10 -74.31 -21.76 42.29
N ILE A 11 -75.15 -21.24 41.38
CA ILE A 11 -76.63 -21.07 41.38
C ILE A 11 -77.08 -19.82 42.18
N ILE A 12 -77.74 -18.79 41.62
CA ILE A 12 -79.16 -18.84 41.21
C ILE A 12 -79.56 -17.63 40.34
N ARG A 13 -80.20 -17.99 39.23
CA ARG A 13 -81.13 -17.22 38.38
C ARG A 13 -82.33 -16.68 39.18
N ARG A 14 -82.78 -15.49 38.77
CA ARG A 14 -84.16 -14.94 38.82
C ARG A 14 -84.68 -14.39 40.16
N MET A 15 -84.69 -13.06 40.23
CA MET A 15 -85.90 -12.23 40.29
C MET A 15 -85.55 -10.99 39.44
N PHE A 16 -86.37 -10.53 38.50
CA PHE A 16 -87.43 -9.57 38.76
C PHE A 16 -88.35 -9.46 37.54
N LYS A 17 -89.66 -9.42 37.78
CA LYS A 17 -90.68 -9.04 36.80
C LYS A 17 -91.67 -8.12 37.50
N GLN A 18 -91.75 -6.87 37.05
CA GLN A 18 -92.85 -5.87 37.12
C GLN A 18 -92.20 -4.50 36.89
N ARG A 19 -92.73 -3.52 36.14
CA ARG A 19 -93.91 -3.31 35.28
C ARG A 19 -93.56 -1.99 34.55
N TYR A 20 -93.62 -1.90 33.22
CA TYR A 20 -93.52 -0.61 32.52
C TYR A 20 -94.75 -0.37 31.64
N GLY A 21 -95.37 0.79 31.86
CA GLY A 21 -96.48 1.31 31.07
C GLY A 21 -96.05 1.78 29.68
N ARG A 22 -97.03 1.84 28.78
CA ARG A 22 -96.94 2.13 27.34
C ARG A 22 -96.13 3.39 27.02
N ILE A 23 -94.98 3.23 26.37
CA ILE A 23 -94.23 4.28 25.69
C ILE A 23 -94.79 4.43 24.26
N LYS A 24 -95.13 5.66 23.85
CA LYS A 24 -95.72 5.97 22.54
C LYS A 24 -94.72 5.66 21.40
N LYS A 25 -95.16 4.91 20.39
CA LYS A 25 -94.37 4.45 19.21
C LYS A 25 -93.49 5.53 18.56
N ARG A 26 -93.89 6.80 18.58
CA ARG A 26 -93.14 7.90 17.95
C ARG A 26 -91.80 8.20 18.63
N ASN A 27 -91.72 8.06 19.96
CA ASN A 27 -90.47 8.30 20.68
C ASN A 27 -89.47 7.16 20.46
N PHE A 28 -89.96 5.94 20.22
CA PHE A 28 -89.11 4.79 19.94
C PHE A 28 -88.46 4.88 18.56
N VAL A 29 -89.19 5.39 17.56
CA VAL A 29 -88.66 5.58 16.19
C VAL A 29 -87.60 6.68 16.16
N VAL A 30 -87.84 7.82 16.82
CA VAL A 30 -86.84 8.91 16.87
C VAL A 30 -85.58 8.46 17.63
N LEU A 31 -85.75 7.74 18.74
CA LEU A 31 -84.62 7.26 19.53
C LEU A 31 -83.84 6.16 18.78
N ALA A 32 -84.51 5.31 18.00
CA ALA A 32 -83.86 4.34 17.12
C ALA A 32 -83.09 5.03 15.97
N ILE A 33 -83.65 6.09 15.36
CA ILE A 33 -82.97 6.85 14.30
C ILE A 33 -81.75 7.59 14.86
N CYS A 34 -81.85 8.22 16.04
CA CYS A 34 -80.70 8.83 16.70
C CYS A 34 -79.64 7.79 17.10
N LEU A 35 -80.05 6.62 17.58
CA LEU A 35 -79.14 5.53 17.92
C LEU A 35 -78.41 5.02 16.68
N VAL A 36 -79.11 4.85 15.55
CA VAL A 36 -78.50 4.47 14.27
C VAL A 36 -77.59 5.59 13.75
N ALA A 37 -77.99 6.85 13.85
CA ALA A 37 -77.17 7.99 13.41
C ALA A 37 -75.89 8.18 14.24
N VAL A 38 -75.83 7.65 15.47
CA VAL A 38 -74.61 7.64 16.31
C VAL A 38 -73.82 6.35 16.13
N LEU A 39 -74.49 5.20 16.03
CA LEU A 39 -73.83 3.91 15.86
C LEU A 39 -73.23 3.75 14.46
N LEU A 40 -73.82 4.34 13.43
CA LEU A 40 -73.33 4.18 12.06
C LEU A 40 -71.98 4.90 11.84
N PRO A 41 -71.76 6.15 12.30
CA PRO A 41 -70.44 6.77 12.29
C PRO A 41 -69.45 6.05 13.20
N VAL A 42 -69.87 5.54 14.37
CA VAL A 42 -68.98 4.78 15.27
C VAL A 42 -68.60 3.43 14.67
N LEU A 43 -69.53 2.76 13.98
CA LEU A 43 -69.28 1.52 13.24
C LEU A 43 -68.43 1.78 12.00
N ILE A 44 -68.65 2.89 11.29
CA ILE A 44 -67.80 3.31 10.17
C ILE A 44 -66.41 3.70 10.67
N LEU A 45 -66.28 4.39 11.81
CA LEU A 45 -65.00 4.68 12.47
C LEU A 45 -64.33 3.41 12.98
N TYR A 46 -65.10 2.44 13.49
CA TYR A 46 -64.59 1.14 13.91
C TYR A 46 -64.12 0.34 12.69
N LEU A 47 -64.88 0.33 11.60
CA LEU A 47 -64.52 -0.36 10.36
C LEU A 47 -63.34 0.32 9.64
N PHE A 48 -63.31 1.66 9.57
CA PHE A 48 -62.16 2.43 9.10
C PHE A 48 -60.96 2.28 10.05
N SER A 49 -61.18 2.14 11.36
CA SER A 49 -60.13 1.84 12.33
C SER A 49 -59.63 0.40 12.16
N THR A 50 -60.46 -0.56 11.77
CA THR A 50 -60.01 -1.94 11.52
C THR A 50 -59.41 -2.12 10.12
N GLU A 51 -59.73 -1.25 9.16
CA GLU A 51 -59.12 -1.23 7.82
C GLU A 51 -57.88 -0.30 7.74
N ARG A 52 -57.71 0.68 8.66
CA ARG A 52 -56.48 1.49 8.80
C ARG A 52 -55.58 1.08 9.95
N VAL A 53 -56.02 0.21 10.84
CA VAL A 53 -55.10 -0.68 11.54
C VAL A 53 -54.83 -1.81 10.56
N GLU A 54 -53.92 -1.55 9.61
CA GLU A 54 -52.94 -2.60 9.31
C GLU A 54 -52.50 -3.09 10.69
N SER A 55 -52.86 -4.32 11.04
CA SER A 55 -52.27 -5.02 12.17
C SER A 55 -50.78 -4.70 12.10
N GLY A 56 -50.26 -3.93 13.06
CA GLY A 56 -48.81 -3.78 13.20
C GLY A 56 -48.30 -5.20 13.32
N ASN A 57 -47.73 -5.73 12.23
CA ASN A 57 -47.45 -7.15 12.09
C ASN A 57 -46.47 -7.50 13.21
N ILE A 58 -46.99 -8.12 14.27
CA ILE A 58 -46.16 -8.61 15.35
C ILE A 58 -45.30 -9.69 14.72
N ALA A 59 -43.99 -9.48 14.70
CA ALA A 59 -43.07 -10.44 14.15
C ALA A 59 -43.17 -11.74 14.95
N ASP A 60 -43.45 -12.88 14.30
CA ASP A 60 -43.62 -14.16 14.97
C ASP A 60 -42.48 -15.12 14.63
N PHE A 61 -41.82 -15.67 15.64
CA PHE A 61 -40.77 -16.67 15.44
C PHE A 61 -41.06 -17.94 16.25
N SER A 62 -40.91 -19.09 15.61
CA SER A 62 -40.96 -20.42 16.24
C SER A 62 -39.60 -21.09 16.09
N ILE A 63 -39.05 -21.55 17.22
CA ILE A 63 -37.76 -22.25 17.25
C ILE A 63 -37.95 -23.72 16.90
N SER A 64 -37.08 -24.28 16.06
CA SER A 64 -37.08 -25.71 15.71
C SER A 64 -36.74 -26.61 16.91
N ASP A 65 -37.26 -27.84 16.92
CA ASP A 65 -36.91 -28.85 17.95
C ASP A 65 -35.48 -29.41 17.78
N HIS A 66 -34.88 -29.23 16.59
CA HIS A 66 -33.56 -29.72 16.24
C HIS A 66 -32.61 -28.57 15.93
N SER A 67 -31.39 -28.63 16.46
CA SER A 67 -30.29 -27.74 16.09
C SER A 67 -29.51 -28.27 14.89
N SER A 68 -28.76 -27.39 14.23
CA SER A 68 -27.67 -27.79 13.34
C SER A 68 -26.64 -28.64 14.09
N ARG A 69 -25.88 -29.45 13.35
CA ARG A 69 -24.77 -30.25 13.91
C ARG A 69 -23.45 -29.49 13.99
N LYS A 70 -23.36 -28.29 13.41
CA LYS A 70 -22.17 -27.44 13.49
C LYS A 70 -22.20 -26.59 14.76
N VAL A 71 -21.13 -26.67 15.54
CA VAL A 71 -20.89 -25.80 16.71
C VAL A 71 -20.26 -24.51 16.20
N VAL A 72 -20.75 -23.35 16.64
CA VAL A 72 -20.14 -22.06 16.28
C VAL A 72 -19.02 -21.70 17.26
N GLN A 73 -17.94 -21.11 16.75
CA GLN A 73 -16.88 -20.54 17.59
C GLN A 73 -17.35 -19.20 18.21
N GLY A 74 -18.28 -18.53 17.55
CA GLY A 74 -19.02 -17.38 18.08
C GLY A 74 -18.46 -16.03 17.63
N LEU A 75 -18.62 -15.02 18.49
CA LEU A 75 -18.18 -13.66 18.20
C LEU A 75 -16.98 -13.28 19.09
N GLY A 76 -16.03 -12.57 18.52
CA GLY A 76 -14.81 -12.13 19.19
C GLY A 76 -14.40 -10.71 18.79
N TYR A 77 -13.16 -10.37 19.08
CA TYR A 77 -12.61 -9.07 18.69
C TYR A 77 -11.32 -9.22 17.92
N ASP A 78 -11.16 -8.32 16.96
CA ASP A 78 -9.88 -8.03 16.35
C ASP A 78 -9.29 -6.82 17.05
N ILE A 79 -8.21 -7.03 17.80
CA ILE A 79 -7.55 -5.96 18.54
C ILE A 79 -6.49 -5.40 17.60
N VAL A 80 -6.70 -4.16 17.16
CA VAL A 80 -5.85 -3.49 16.17
C VAL A 80 -4.67 -2.79 16.84
N ALA A 81 -4.89 -2.24 18.04
CA ALA A 81 -3.87 -1.53 18.80
C ALA A 81 -4.12 -1.63 20.31
N VAL A 82 -3.03 -1.57 21.08
CA VAL A 82 -3.03 -1.50 22.54
C VAL A 82 -2.01 -0.46 23.03
N ASP A 83 -2.19 -0.02 24.28
CA ASP A 83 -1.33 0.94 24.97
C ASP A 83 -1.03 0.40 26.40
N ASP A 84 0.21 0.58 26.86
CA ASP A 84 0.66 0.24 28.22
C ASP A 84 0.57 1.42 29.20
N GLY A 85 0.13 2.58 28.72
CA GLY A 85 -0.04 3.83 29.46
C GLY A 85 1.25 4.62 29.61
N ASN A 86 2.33 4.24 28.91
CA ASN A 86 3.55 5.03 28.84
C ASN A 86 3.29 6.30 28.00
N LEU A 87 3.56 7.45 28.59
CA LEU A 87 3.48 8.74 27.92
C LEU A 87 4.78 9.10 27.20
N ILE A 88 5.82 8.28 27.39
CA ILE A 88 7.08 8.34 26.64
C ILE A 88 6.99 7.34 25.48
N ASN A 89 7.44 7.79 24.33
CA ASN A 89 7.56 7.00 23.12
C ASN A 89 9.04 6.70 22.82
N ASN A 90 9.34 5.65 22.05
CA ASN A 90 10.73 5.26 21.73
C ASN A 90 11.62 5.18 23.00
N ASN A 91 11.11 4.43 23.98
CA ASN A 91 11.63 4.36 25.35
C ASN A 91 12.96 3.59 25.48
N SER A 92 13.28 2.74 24.52
CA SER A 92 14.51 1.91 24.50
C SER A 92 15.41 2.20 23.30
N PHE A 93 15.18 3.32 22.59
CA PHE A 93 16.03 3.81 21.50
C PHE A 93 16.22 2.77 20.39
N GLU A 94 15.14 2.09 20.03
CA GLU A 94 15.17 0.98 19.09
C GLU A 94 15.67 1.44 17.71
N PRO A 95 16.57 0.67 17.08
CA PRO A 95 17.02 1.02 15.74
C PRO A 95 15.92 0.74 14.72
N MET A 96 16.04 1.34 13.56
CA MET A 96 15.14 1.10 12.42
C MET A 96 15.50 -0.22 11.74
N VAL A 97 14.51 -0.90 11.16
CA VAL A 97 14.69 -2.11 10.35
C VAL A 97 14.33 -1.83 8.90
N TYR A 98 15.13 -2.37 7.98
CA TYR A 98 14.90 -2.34 6.54
C TYR A 98 14.95 -3.76 6.01
N LYS A 99 13.82 -4.25 5.49
CA LYS A 99 13.74 -5.56 4.84
C LYS A 99 13.56 -5.39 3.33
N GLN A 100 14.29 -6.18 2.55
CA GLN A 100 14.17 -6.21 1.09
C GLN A 100 14.04 -7.65 0.58
N ASN A 101 13.02 -7.89 -0.23
CA ASN A 101 12.83 -9.17 -0.92
C ASN A 101 13.20 -9.00 -2.39
N LEU A 102 14.04 -9.89 -2.87
CA LEU A 102 14.57 -9.88 -4.23
C LEU A 102 14.38 -11.26 -4.83
N ILE A 103 13.94 -11.31 -6.09
CA ILE A 103 13.95 -12.54 -6.88
C ILE A 103 15.30 -12.62 -7.59
N VAL A 104 16.02 -13.71 -7.35
CA VAL A 104 17.28 -14.01 -8.02
C VAL A 104 17.00 -14.28 -9.49
N ASP A 105 17.75 -13.61 -10.36
CA ASP A 105 17.70 -13.82 -11.81
C ASP A 105 18.68 -14.94 -12.21
N SER A 106 19.90 -14.88 -11.69
CA SER A 106 20.96 -15.84 -12.00
C SER A 106 22.08 -15.79 -10.95
N GLY A 107 23.01 -16.73 -10.99
CA GLY A 107 24.15 -16.74 -10.09
C GLY A 107 25.01 -17.99 -10.18
N ASN A 108 26.02 -18.09 -9.31
CA ASN A 108 26.84 -19.28 -9.13
C ASN A 108 26.84 -19.71 -7.64
N ASP A 109 27.87 -20.40 -7.14
CA ASP A 109 27.94 -20.77 -5.73
C ASP A 109 28.34 -19.59 -4.81
N GLU A 110 28.85 -18.49 -5.35
CA GLU A 110 29.36 -17.34 -4.59
C GLU A 110 28.56 -16.04 -4.84
N ILE A 111 28.07 -15.85 -6.06
CA ILE A 111 27.51 -14.59 -6.56
C ILE A 111 26.02 -14.77 -6.85
N ILE A 112 25.22 -13.88 -6.29
CA ILE A 112 23.81 -13.71 -6.58
C ILE A 112 23.66 -12.50 -7.51
N LYS A 113 22.93 -12.67 -8.61
CA LYS A 113 22.57 -11.59 -9.54
C LYS A 113 21.06 -11.40 -9.52
N VAL A 114 20.65 -10.15 -9.36
CA VAL A 114 19.25 -9.74 -9.36
C VAL A 114 19.08 -8.69 -10.45
N ALA A 115 18.13 -8.89 -11.36
CA ALA A 115 17.83 -7.89 -12.39
C ALA A 115 17.26 -6.61 -11.75
N MET A 116 17.78 -5.43 -12.12
CA MET A 116 17.26 -4.16 -11.61
C MET A 116 16.36 -3.49 -12.66
N PRO A 117 15.05 -3.31 -12.40
CA PRO A 117 14.17 -2.62 -13.32
C PRO A 117 14.64 -1.17 -13.57
N ASN A 118 14.19 -0.59 -14.68
CA ASN A 118 14.61 0.74 -15.15
C ASN A 118 14.05 1.90 -14.31
N ASP A 119 13.33 1.63 -13.22
CA ASP A 119 12.73 2.65 -12.37
C ASP A 119 13.75 3.20 -11.35
N PRO A 120 14.20 4.46 -11.47
CA PRO A 120 15.14 5.08 -10.53
C PRO A 120 14.57 5.20 -9.10
N THR A 121 13.26 5.08 -8.89
CA THR A 121 12.63 5.09 -7.54
C THR A 121 12.82 3.77 -6.78
N THR A 122 13.27 2.71 -7.45
CA THR A 122 13.56 1.41 -6.82
C THR A 122 14.87 1.41 -6.03
N ARG A 123 15.71 2.43 -6.21
CA ARG A 123 16.99 2.58 -5.51
C ARG A 123 16.84 3.43 -4.25
N ILE A 124 16.05 2.94 -3.29
CA ILE A 124 15.96 3.53 -1.95
C ILE A 124 17.31 3.35 -1.21
N PHE A 125 18.06 2.31 -1.55
CA PHE A 125 19.28 1.92 -0.84
C PHE A 125 20.54 2.24 -1.66
N THR A 126 21.52 2.89 -1.02
CA THR A 126 22.82 3.21 -1.62
C THR A 126 23.69 1.96 -1.78
N GLU A 127 24.78 2.08 -2.55
CA GLU A 127 25.84 1.07 -2.52
C GLU A 127 26.30 0.81 -1.08
N ASN A 128 26.58 -0.46 -0.79
CA ASN A 128 26.98 -0.95 0.53
C ASN A 128 25.97 -0.80 1.68
N PHE A 129 24.76 -0.29 1.46
CA PHE A 129 23.78 -0.12 2.55
C PHE A 129 23.48 -1.45 3.26
N PHE A 130 23.35 -2.53 2.49
CA PHE A 130 23.11 -3.88 3.01
C PHE A 130 24.41 -4.64 3.34
N VAL A 131 25.60 -4.03 3.33
CA VAL A 131 26.80 -4.73 3.81
C VAL A 131 26.64 -5.02 5.30
N ASP A 132 27.02 -6.23 5.72
CA ASP A 132 26.79 -6.82 7.05
C ASP A 132 25.32 -7.15 7.40
N ALA A 133 24.38 -6.90 6.49
CA ALA A 133 22.98 -7.28 6.63
C ALA A 133 22.81 -8.80 6.71
N ASN A 134 21.77 -9.24 7.40
CA ASN A 134 21.37 -10.64 7.40
C ASN A 134 20.73 -10.98 6.04
N ALA A 135 21.07 -12.13 5.48
CA ALA A 135 20.57 -12.60 4.21
C ALA A 135 20.12 -14.06 4.30
N GLU A 136 18.93 -14.35 3.77
CA GLU A 136 18.42 -15.71 3.61
C GLU A 136 18.00 -15.94 2.16
N VAL A 137 18.45 -17.05 1.57
CA VAL A 137 18.13 -17.44 0.20
C VAL A 137 17.31 -18.72 0.25
N PHE A 138 16.17 -18.71 -0.44
CA PHE A 138 15.25 -19.83 -0.53
C PHE A 138 15.11 -20.29 -1.98
N ALA A 139 15.24 -21.60 -2.21
CA ALA A 139 14.76 -22.21 -3.44
C ALA A 139 13.26 -22.40 -3.38
N THR A 140 12.59 -22.22 -4.52
CA THR A 140 11.19 -22.57 -4.69
C THR A 140 11.10 -23.72 -5.69
N ASP A 141 10.58 -24.87 -5.28
CA ASP A 141 10.43 -26.01 -6.20
C ASP A 141 9.21 -25.86 -7.14
N SER A 142 9.03 -26.81 -8.07
CA SER A 142 7.91 -26.81 -9.02
C SER A 142 6.52 -26.94 -8.37
N GLU A 143 6.47 -27.44 -7.13
CA GLU A 143 5.24 -27.51 -6.32
C GLU A 143 5.05 -26.24 -5.47
N GLY A 144 6.04 -25.34 -5.51
CA GLY A 144 6.06 -24.06 -4.83
C GLY A 144 6.57 -24.11 -3.39
N ARG A 145 7.13 -25.23 -2.96
CA ARG A 145 7.69 -25.35 -1.62
C ARG A 145 8.98 -24.57 -1.54
N ARG A 146 9.10 -23.77 -0.48
CA ARG A 146 10.33 -23.06 -0.15
C ARG A 146 11.27 -23.98 0.63
N ALA A 147 12.54 -23.97 0.27
CA ALA A 147 13.60 -24.64 1.01
C ALA A 147 14.77 -23.66 1.19
N LEU A 148 15.21 -23.47 2.43
CA LEU A 148 16.37 -22.63 2.73
C LEU A 148 17.62 -23.20 2.03
N LYS A 149 18.18 -22.45 1.09
CA LYS A 149 19.45 -22.74 0.41
C LYS A 149 20.63 -22.23 1.24
N LYS A 150 20.53 -21.03 1.81
CA LYS A 150 21.62 -20.38 2.55
C LYS A 150 21.09 -19.34 3.53
N SER A 151 21.74 -19.24 4.68
CA SER A 151 21.68 -18.09 5.58
C SER A 151 23.10 -17.60 5.85
N GLY A 152 23.29 -16.29 5.98
CA GLY A 152 24.58 -15.66 6.22
C GLY A 152 24.49 -14.13 6.23
N LYS A 153 25.64 -13.47 6.19
CA LYS A 153 25.73 -12.01 6.04
C LYS A 153 26.09 -11.58 4.63
N VAL A 154 25.64 -10.41 4.22
CA VAL A 154 26.07 -9.79 2.97
C VAL A 154 27.50 -9.26 3.12
N SER A 155 28.41 -9.75 2.29
CA SER A 155 29.79 -9.28 2.22
C SER A 155 29.98 -8.19 1.16
N GLN A 156 29.13 -8.17 0.13
CA GLN A 156 29.22 -7.22 -0.97
C GLN A 156 27.82 -6.94 -1.53
N TYR A 157 27.50 -5.66 -1.76
CA TYR A 157 26.24 -5.19 -2.36
C TYR A 157 26.54 -4.13 -3.41
N LEU A 158 26.67 -4.54 -4.67
CA LEU A 158 26.98 -3.64 -5.79
C LEU A 158 25.77 -3.48 -6.70
N SER A 159 25.25 -2.26 -6.77
CA SER A 159 24.18 -1.92 -7.72
C SER A 159 24.77 -1.49 -9.07
N ASP A 160 23.92 -1.40 -10.10
CA ASP A 160 24.28 -1.00 -11.46
C ASP A 160 25.43 -1.82 -12.09
N GLN A 161 25.53 -3.10 -11.78
CA GLN A 161 26.54 -3.95 -12.40
C GLN A 161 26.05 -4.39 -13.77
N ILE A 162 26.89 -4.27 -14.79
CA ILE A 162 26.62 -4.76 -16.13
C ILE A 162 27.15 -6.18 -16.21
N ASP A 163 26.27 -7.14 -16.50
CA ASP A 163 26.68 -8.52 -16.71
C ASP A 163 27.46 -8.72 -18.03
N ASP A 164 28.00 -9.92 -18.23
CA ASP A 164 28.64 -10.30 -19.48
C ASP A 164 27.65 -10.23 -20.66
N PHE A 165 28.11 -9.68 -21.79
CA PHE A 165 27.30 -9.59 -22.99
C PHE A 165 27.08 -10.97 -23.61
N GLN A 166 25.82 -11.26 -23.90
CA GLN A 166 25.36 -12.49 -24.54
C GLN A 166 24.89 -12.15 -25.97
N PRO A 167 25.34 -12.87 -27.00
CA PRO A 167 24.80 -12.70 -28.35
C PRO A 167 23.36 -13.23 -28.43
N VAL A 168 22.46 -12.49 -29.08
CA VAL A 168 21.11 -12.96 -29.38
C VAL A 168 21.16 -13.93 -30.56
N SER A 169 20.46 -15.07 -30.45
CA SER A 169 20.31 -16.00 -31.57
C SER A 169 19.36 -15.40 -32.61
N LEU A 170 19.93 -14.91 -33.72
CA LEU A 170 19.17 -14.27 -34.80
C LEU A 170 18.54 -15.32 -35.75
N PRO A 171 17.39 -15.01 -36.38
CA PRO A 171 16.76 -15.90 -37.36
C PRO A 171 17.69 -16.22 -38.54
N PRO A 172 17.72 -17.47 -39.03
CA PRO A 172 18.63 -17.89 -40.11
C PRO A 172 18.32 -17.23 -41.47
N ASP A 173 17.13 -16.66 -41.62
CA ASP A 173 16.64 -15.94 -42.79
C ASP A 173 16.95 -14.43 -42.76
N LEU A 174 17.68 -13.95 -41.74
CA LEU A 174 18.08 -12.55 -41.65
C LEU A 174 19.00 -12.16 -42.83
N PRO A 175 18.67 -11.11 -43.61
CA PRO A 175 19.54 -10.61 -44.67
C PRO A 175 20.86 -10.06 -44.13
N SER A 176 21.90 -10.05 -44.96
CA SER A 176 23.17 -9.41 -44.59
C SER A 176 23.05 -7.88 -44.54
N ASN A 177 23.80 -7.26 -43.63
CA ASN A 177 23.93 -5.80 -43.46
C ASN A 177 22.63 -5.07 -43.09
N ILE A 178 21.76 -5.69 -42.27
CA ILE A 178 20.67 -4.95 -41.63
C ILE A 178 21.25 -4.04 -40.55
N ARG A 179 20.85 -2.76 -40.54
CA ARG A 179 21.14 -1.85 -39.42
C ARG A 179 19.86 -1.61 -38.65
N TRP A 180 19.91 -1.86 -37.35
CA TRP A 180 18.81 -1.57 -36.43
C TRP A 180 18.90 -0.10 -36.00
N LYS A 181 17.76 0.60 -35.98
CA LYS A 181 17.67 2.05 -35.76
C LYS A 181 16.89 2.42 -34.51
N SER A 182 15.90 1.62 -34.14
CA SER A 182 15.02 1.89 -33.01
C SER A 182 14.69 0.59 -32.28
N ILE A 183 14.54 0.67 -30.95
CA ILE A 183 14.21 -0.46 -30.08
C ILE A 183 13.10 -0.04 -29.12
N VAL A 184 12.16 -0.95 -28.88
CA VAL A 184 11.14 -0.80 -27.84
C VAL A 184 10.88 -2.12 -27.11
N GLU A 185 10.50 -2.06 -25.84
CA GLU A 185 10.10 -3.22 -25.03
C GLU A 185 8.69 -3.00 -24.47
N SER A 186 7.86 -4.05 -24.53
CA SER A 186 6.58 -4.14 -23.82
C SER A 186 6.37 -5.55 -23.30
N GLY A 187 6.21 -5.68 -21.98
CA GLY A 187 6.14 -6.99 -21.32
C GLY A 187 7.42 -7.80 -21.57
N GLU A 188 7.26 -9.02 -22.09
CA GLU A 188 8.39 -9.90 -22.43
C GLU A 188 8.89 -9.74 -23.88
N LYS A 189 8.32 -8.81 -24.65
CA LYS A 189 8.64 -8.62 -26.06
C LYS A 189 9.55 -7.41 -26.27
N VAL A 190 10.62 -7.61 -27.05
CA VAL A 190 11.47 -6.54 -27.56
C VAL A 190 11.35 -6.48 -29.07
N ILE A 191 11.12 -5.29 -29.61
CA ILE A 191 10.98 -5.05 -31.05
C ILE A 191 12.08 -4.12 -31.52
N LEU A 192 12.69 -4.44 -32.65
CA LEU A 192 13.68 -3.62 -33.33
C LEU A 192 13.20 -3.26 -34.73
N GLY A 193 13.26 -1.98 -35.06
CA GLY A 193 13.08 -1.46 -36.41
C GLY A 193 14.43 -1.29 -37.11
N GLY A 194 14.54 -1.73 -38.37
CA GLY A 194 15.78 -1.66 -39.12
C GLY A 194 15.61 -1.25 -40.58
N SER A 195 16.75 -1.23 -41.28
CA SER A 195 16.80 -0.88 -42.70
C SER A 195 15.93 -1.79 -43.57
N LYS A 196 15.45 -1.28 -44.70
CA LYS A 196 14.62 -1.99 -45.69
C LYS A 196 13.26 -2.47 -45.16
N GLY A 197 12.71 -1.82 -44.14
CA GLY A 197 11.40 -2.15 -43.55
C GLY A 197 11.42 -3.37 -42.63
N TYR A 198 12.58 -3.92 -42.28
CA TYR A 198 12.65 -5.11 -41.43
C TYR A 198 12.33 -4.80 -39.98
N ILE A 199 11.57 -5.69 -39.35
CA ILE A 199 11.22 -5.67 -37.95
C ILE A 199 11.68 -7.00 -37.33
N LEU A 200 12.46 -6.94 -36.26
CA LEU A 200 12.82 -8.12 -35.47
C LEU A 200 12.05 -8.10 -34.16
N SER A 201 11.38 -9.21 -33.84
CA SER A 201 10.76 -9.43 -32.54
C SER A 201 11.55 -10.47 -31.75
N ILE A 202 11.81 -10.18 -30.49
CA ILE A 202 12.49 -11.05 -29.53
C ILE A 202 11.51 -11.32 -28.39
N ASP A 203 11.10 -12.58 -28.23
CA ASP A 203 10.16 -13.00 -27.18
C ASP A 203 10.92 -13.67 -26.03
N SER A 204 10.87 -13.05 -24.86
CA SER A 204 11.51 -13.49 -23.60
C SER A 204 13.02 -13.79 -23.76
N PHE A 205 13.67 -13.19 -24.78
CA PHE A 205 15.05 -13.49 -25.20
C PHE A 205 15.33 -15.00 -25.45
N SER A 206 14.26 -15.78 -25.67
CA SER A 206 14.31 -17.22 -25.90
C SER A 206 14.08 -17.58 -27.36
N SER A 207 13.31 -16.75 -28.06
CA SER A 207 12.99 -16.93 -29.47
C SER A 207 13.00 -15.60 -30.21
N THR A 208 13.34 -15.66 -31.50
CA THR A 208 13.40 -14.50 -32.38
C THR A 208 12.59 -14.77 -33.64
N SER A 209 11.90 -13.74 -34.12
CA SER A 209 11.08 -13.81 -35.31
C SER A 209 11.26 -12.56 -36.16
N LEU A 210 11.45 -12.76 -37.46
CA LEU A 210 11.63 -11.70 -38.43
C LEU A 210 10.31 -11.41 -39.15
N SER A 211 9.94 -10.14 -39.19
CA SER A 211 8.83 -9.63 -40.01
C SER A 211 9.30 -8.42 -40.82
N ARG A 212 8.41 -7.91 -41.67
CA ARG A 212 8.70 -6.76 -42.52
C ARG A 212 7.45 -5.90 -42.64
N LEU A 213 7.63 -4.58 -42.65
CA LEU A 213 6.57 -3.66 -43.00
C LEU A 213 6.13 -3.90 -44.46
N PRO A 214 4.89 -3.52 -44.82
CA PRO A 214 4.46 -3.44 -46.22
C PRO A 214 5.35 -2.56 -47.10
N SER A 215 6.05 -1.59 -46.49
CA SER A 215 7.01 -0.69 -47.13
C SER A 215 8.44 -1.23 -47.07
N GLU A 216 9.23 -0.90 -48.10
CA GLU A 216 10.67 -1.23 -48.15
C GLU A 216 11.56 -0.12 -47.59
N GLU A 217 10.96 0.96 -47.08
CA GLU A 217 11.66 2.13 -46.53
C GLU A 217 12.28 1.82 -45.15
N GLU A 218 13.28 2.59 -44.72
CA GLU A 218 13.91 2.38 -43.40
C GLU A 218 12.91 2.63 -42.26
N VAL A 219 12.87 1.73 -41.27
CA VAL A 219 12.09 1.95 -40.04
C VAL A 219 12.88 2.86 -39.11
N ILE A 220 12.44 4.11 -38.98
CA ILE A 220 13.14 5.12 -38.19
C ILE A 220 12.73 5.11 -36.72
N GLY A 221 11.57 4.53 -36.39
CA GLY A 221 11.09 4.49 -35.01
C GLY A 221 10.07 3.39 -34.75
N VAL A 222 10.15 2.78 -33.57
CA VAL A 222 9.16 1.86 -33.02
C VAL A 222 8.78 2.27 -31.59
N CYS A 223 7.51 2.16 -31.22
CA CYS A 223 7.06 2.52 -29.87
C CYS A 223 5.86 1.68 -29.40
N VAL A 224 5.58 1.71 -28.09
CA VAL A 224 4.38 1.08 -27.49
C VAL A 224 3.24 2.08 -27.52
N PHE A 225 2.04 1.63 -27.87
CA PHE A 225 0.84 2.45 -27.89
C PHE A 225 -0.35 1.63 -27.44
N ASP A 226 -0.88 1.95 -26.27
CA ASP A 226 -1.84 1.11 -25.54
C ASP A 226 -1.31 -0.33 -25.43
N ASP A 227 -2.06 -1.33 -25.90
CA ASP A 227 -1.64 -2.73 -25.95
C ASP A 227 -1.04 -3.14 -27.32
N LEU A 228 -0.67 -2.18 -28.16
CA LEU A 228 -0.16 -2.37 -29.52
C LEU A 228 1.28 -1.85 -29.68
N PHE A 229 1.89 -2.22 -30.79
CA PHE A 229 3.14 -1.65 -31.27
C PHE A 229 2.91 -0.76 -32.49
N LEU A 230 3.63 0.35 -32.54
CA LEU A 230 3.68 1.25 -33.69
C LEU A 230 5.05 1.21 -34.33
N ALA A 231 5.08 1.41 -35.64
CA ALA A 231 6.30 1.60 -36.42
C ALA A 231 6.12 2.76 -37.40
N LEU A 232 7.17 3.54 -37.58
CA LEU A 232 7.24 4.65 -38.53
C LEU A 232 8.38 4.41 -39.52
N ASP A 233 8.07 4.49 -40.81
CA ASP A 233 9.08 4.50 -41.87
C ASP A 233 9.55 5.92 -42.23
N GLU A 234 10.71 6.03 -42.88
CA GLU A 234 11.34 7.31 -43.20
C GLU A 234 10.49 8.24 -44.09
N ASN A 235 9.54 7.69 -44.86
CA ASN A 235 8.66 8.47 -45.75
C ASN A 235 7.32 8.84 -45.08
N GLY A 236 7.15 8.52 -43.80
CA GLY A 236 5.98 8.89 -43.02
C GLY A 236 4.83 7.88 -43.06
N GLY A 237 5.12 6.62 -43.40
CA GLY A 237 4.17 5.52 -43.27
C GLY A 237 4.07 5.07 -41.82
N PHE A 238 2.86 5.10 -41.26
CA PHE A 238 2.60 4.77 -39.86
C PHE A 238 1.87 3.43 -39.77
N TYR A 239 2.47 2.44 -39.09
CA TYR A 239 1.98 1.06 -39.03
C TYR A 239 1.67 0.64 -37.61
N LYS A 240 0.71 -0.29 -37.45
CA LYS A 240 0.38 -0.89 -36.16
C LYS A 240 0.45 -2.42 -36.21
N SER A 241 0.72 -3.02 -35.06
CA SER A 241 0.68 -4.47 -34.86
C SER A 241 0.28 -4.84 -33.44
N SER A 242 -0.58 -5.85 -33.28
CA SER A 242 -0.90 -6.45 -31.97
C SER A 242 -0.03 -7.68 -31.66
N ASP A 243 0.62 -8.26 -32.66
CA ASP A 243 1.36 -9.52 -32.53
C ASP A 243 2.86 -9.40 -32.87
N SER A 244 3.30 -8.20 -33.30
CA SER A 244 4.64 -7.83 -33.78
C SER A 244 5.09 -8.50 -35.09
N LEU A 245 4.21 -9.30 -35.70
CA LEU A 245 4.49 -10.07 -36.91
C LEU A 245 3.73 -9.51 -38.12
N LYS A 246 2.47 -9.10 -37.92
CA LYS A 246 1.63 -8.52 -38.95
C LYS A 246 1.50 -7.03 -38.73
N TRP A 247 1.92 -6.27 -39.72
CA TRP A 247 1.94 -4.81 -39.68
C TRP A 247 0.93 -4.25 -40.69
N GLU A 248 0.01 -3.44 -40.18
CA GLU A 248 -1.04 -2.79 -40.97
C GLU A 248 -0.75 -1.30 -41.07
N LEU A 249 -0.78 -0.75 -42.29
CA LEU A 249 -0.68 0.69 -42.51
C LEU A 249 -1.93 1.36 -41.93
N VAL A 250 -1.72 2.30 -41.01
CA VAL A 250 -2.80 3.11 -40.41
C VAL A 250 -3.05 4.34 -41.28
N PHE A 251 -1.99 5.09 -41.58
CA PHE A 251 -2.04 6.27 -42.46
C PHE A 251 -0.64 6.62 -42.99
N GLN A 252 -0.60 7.38 -44.08
CA GLN A 252 0.59 8.08 -44.56
C GLN A 252 0.51 9.54 -44.12
N ILE A 253 1.55 10.07 -43.49
CA ILE A 253 1.56 11.46 -43.03
C ILE A 253 1.41 12.44 -44.21
N ASN A 254 2.03 12.13 -45.36
CA ASN A 254 1.97 12.94 -46.57
C ASN A 254 0.56 13.02 -47.18
N ASP A 255 -0.30 12.01 -46.96
CA ASP A 255 -1.69 12.04 -47.46
C ASP A 255 -2.57 13.02 -46.66
N LYS A 256 -2.25 13.25 -45.38
CA LYS A 256 -2.95 14.25 -44.55
C LYS A 256 -2.62 15.69 -44.97
N PHE A 257 -1.41 15.97 -45.48
CA PHE A 257 -1.02 17.29 -45.99
C PHE A 257 -1.87 17.75 -47.19
N LEU A 258 -2.40 16.81 -47.98
CA LEU A 258 -3.24 17.10 -49.14
C LEU A 258 -4.70 17.39 -48.75
N LEU A 259 -5.16 16.89 -47.60
CA LEU A 259 -6.52 17.10 -47.09
C LEU A 259 -6.65 18.45 -46.35
N THR A 260 -5.67 18.83 -45.51
CA THR A 260 -5.70 20.13 -44.80
C THR A 260 -5.57 21.34 -45.75
N LYS A 261 -4.84 21.23 -46.87
CA LYS A 261 -4.82 22.26 -47.93
C LYS A 261 -6.17 22.48 -48.62
N SER A 262 -7.10 21.51 -48.55
CA SER A 262 -8.42 21.61 -49.19
C SER A 262 -9.46 22.32 -48.34
N GLU A 263 -9.28 22.39 -47.02
CA GLU A 263 -10.19 23.09 -46.09
C GLU A 263 -9.88 24.59 -45.98
N ASP A 264 -8.61 25.01 -46.09
CA ASP A 264 -8.22 26.43 -46.06
C ASP A 264 -8.68 27.24 -47.29
N ASN A 265 -9.23 26.60 -48.33
CA ASN A 265 -9.79 27.27 -49.53
C ASN A 265 -11.33 27.39 -49.50
N LEU A 266 -11.98 27.11 -48.36
CA LEU A 266 -13.44 27.12 -48.23
C LEU A 266 -13.95 28.00 -47.07
N GLU A 267 -13.35 29.16 -46.82
CA GLU A 267 -14.01 30.23 -46.06
C GLU A 267 -13.72 31.62 -46.66
N GLU A 268 -14.62 32.09 -47.54
CA GLU A 268 -15.20 33.45 -47.55
C GLU A 268 -15.94 33.68 -48.87
N ASN A 269 -17.27 33.49 -48.84
CA ASN A 269 -18.20 34.35 -49.55
C ASN A 269 -19.59 34.17 -48.93
N THR A 270 -19.86 34.98 -47.92
CA THR A 270 -21.20 35.18 -47.39
C THR A 270 -21.94 36.19 -48.27
N GLU A 271 -23.01 35.77 -48.95
CA GLU A 271 -24.15 36.64 -49.19
C GLU A 271 -25.46 35.88 -48.97
N ALA A 272 -26.28 36.46 -48.09
CA ALA A 272 -27.62 36.00 -47.79
C ALA A 272 -28.58 36.35 -48.93
N SER A 273 -29.37 35.38 -49.41
CA SER A 273 -30.75 35.64 -49.81
C SER A 273 -31.59 34.36 -49.92
N THR A 274 -32.89 34.58 -49.77
CA THR A 274 -33.97 33.67 -49.46
C THR A 274 -34.47 32.78 -50.60
N SER A 275 -35.08 31.65 -50.18
CA SER A 275 -36.27 31.00 -50.75
C SER A 275 -36.13 29.89 -51.82
N ARG A 276 -36.69 28.73 -51.43
CA ARG A 276 -37.59 27.82 -52.18
C ARG A 276 -37.07 26.96 -53.35
N THR A 277 -37.23 25.65 -53.10
CA THR A 277 -37.81 24.56 -53.92
C THR A 277 -37.07 23.98 -55.12
N ASP A 278 -36.98 22.65 -55.03
CA ASP A 278 -37.18 21.61 -56.06
C ASP A 278 -35.99 21.16 -56.96
N ASP A 279 -35.71 19.86 -56.79
CA ASP A 279 -35.63 18.83 -57.83
C ASP A 279 -34.40 18.67 -58.76
N VAL A 280 -33.83 17.45 -58.65
CA VAL A 280 -33.68 16.44 -59.73
C VAL A 280 -32.38 16.41 -60.58
N VAL A 281 -31.56 15.38 -60.25
CA VAL A 281 -31.09 14.25 -61.12
C VAL A 281 -29.96 14.45 -62.17
N THR A 282 -28.98 13.53 -62.07
CA THR A 282 -28.04 12.96 -63.08
C THR A 282 -27.02 13.88 -63.76
N SER A 283 -25.90 13.42 -64.32
CA SER A 283 -25.00 12.27 -64.20
C SER A 283 -23.91 12.52 -65.26
N THR A 284 -22.79 11.80 -65.14
CA THR A 284 -21.91 11.31 -66.22
C THR A 284 -20.95 12.24 -66.97
N ASP A 285 -19.68 11.83 -66.85
CA ASP A 285 -18.71 11.52 -67.91
C ASP A 285 -17.83 12.62 -68.56
N LYS A 286 -16.53 12.49 -68.20
CA LYS A 286 -15.38 12.19 -69.06
C LYS A 286 -14.61 13.28 -69.83
N THR A 287 -13.29 13.07 -69.73
CA THR A 287 -12.20 13.19 -70.71
C THR A 287 -11.56 14.55 -70.97
N ASP A 288 -10.29 14.63 -70.54
CA ASP A 288 -9.07 15.03 -71.27
C ASP A 288 -9.19 16.03 -72.43
N VAL A 289 -8.34 17.05 -72.39
CA VAL A 289 -7.20 17.23 -73.31
C VAL A 289 -6.44 18.50 -72.90
N ALA A 290 -5.11 18.37 -72.86
CA ALA A 290 -4.16 19.46 -72.67
C ALA A 290 -4.04 20.34 -73.92
N GLU A 291 -3.83 21.65 -73.74
CA GLU A 291 -3.14 22.48 -74.74
C GLU A 291 -2.43 23.67 -74.09
N THR A 292 -1.39 24.10 -74.78
CA THR A 292 -0.17 24.80 -74.34
C THR A 292 -0.29 26.33 -74.52
N LEU A 293 0.81 27.04 -74.16
CA LEU A 293 1.22 28.40 -74.58
C LEU A 293 0.80 29.58 -73.68
N ILE A 294 1.59 30.63 -73.40
CA ILE A 294 3.02 30.99 -73.50
C ILE A 294 3.10 32.51 -73.14
N ASN A 295 4.31 33.01 -72.81
CA ASN A 295 4.77 34.43 -72.83
C ASN A 295 4.34 35.35 -71.65
N LYS A 296 5.16 36.28 -71.12
CA LYS A 296 6.52 36.77 -71.41
C LYS A 296 6.88 37.87 -70.39
N ILE A 297 8.18 38.01 -70.07
CA ILE A 297 8.98 39.28 -69.95
C ILE A 297 8.57 40.22 -68.81
N ASN A 298 9.43 40.93 -68.08
CA ASN A 298 10.86 41.04 -67.79
C ASN A 298 10.96 42.32 -66.93
N ASP A 299 12.04 42.44 -66.15
CA ASP A 299 12.92 43.62 -65.97
C ASP A 299 13.12 43.89 -64.47
N THR A 300 14.27 43.53 -63.88
CA THR A 300 15.52 44.33 -63.74
C THR A 300 15.25 45.75 -63.21
N GLU A 301 15.89 46.29 -62.17
CA GLU A 301 17.29 46.17 -61.74
C GLU A 301 17.53 47.01 -60.45
N THR A 302 18.68 46.79 -59.80
CA THR A 302 19.51 47.72 -58.94
C THR A 302 19.03 48.05 -57.50
N SER A 303 19.70 47.60 -56.42
CA SER A 303 21.00 48.04 -55.81
C SER A 303 20.89 49.46 -55.18
N THR A 304 21.33 49.83 -53.96
CA THR A 304 22.50 49.51 -53.12
C THR A 304 22.35 50.11 -51.68
N SER A 305 22.90 49.40 -50.69
CA SER A 305 23.76 49.84 -49.54
C SER A 305 23.38 50.91 -48.48
N LYS A 306 23.50 50.45 -47.21
CA LYS A 306 24.24 50.99 -46.02
C LYS A 306 23.59 51.92 -44.96
N THR A 307 23.66 51.38 -43.73
CA THR A 307 24.04 51.93 -42.39
C THR A 307 23.08 52.73 -41.50
N ASP A 308 22.92 52.14 -40.29
CA ASP A 308 22.80 52.67 -38.92
C ASP A 308 21.64 53.59 -38.49
N SER A 309 20.76 53.08 -37.62
CA SER A 309 20.62 53.50 -36.20
C SER A 309 19.26 53.13 -35.56
N PHE A 310 19.33 52.73 -34.29
CA PHE A 310 18.31 52.60 -33.22
C PHE A 310 16.85 53.06 -33.47
N ALA A 311 15.89 52.17 -33.15
CA ALA A 311 14.72 52.46 -32.28
C ALA A 311 13.87 51.19 -32.02
N ILE A 312 13.47 50.97 -30.77
CA ILE A 312 12.46 50.00 -30.35
C ILE A 312 11.08 50.63 -30.56
N SER A 313 10.19 49.98 -31.31
CA SER A 313 8.72 50.15 -31.22
C SER A 313 7.99 49.17 -32.15
N THR A 314 7.32 48.20 -31.54
CA THR A 314 6.07 47.53 -31.93
C THR A 314 5.54 47.74 -33.36
N GLY A 315 5.49 46.66 -34.14
CA GLY A 315 4.72 46.56 -35.38
C GLY A 315 4.72 45.13 -35.90
N LYS A 316 3.57 44.46 -35.82
CA LYS A 316 3.27 43.21 -36.54
C LYS A 316 3.46 43.47 -38.04
N THR A 317 4.31 42.68 -38.67
CA THR A 317 4.19 42.33 -40.08
C THR A 317 4.85 40.97 -40.25
N ASP A 318 4.00 39.94 -40.30
CA ASP A 318 4.34 38.65 -40.87
C ASP A 318 4.73 38.87 -42.32
N VAL A 319 6.00 38.63 -42.63
CA VAL A 319 6.45 38.42 -44.00
C VAL A 319 6.66 36.92 -44.12
N GLU A 320 5.61 36.23 -44.58
CA GLU A 320 5.71 34.88 -45.10
C GLU A 320 6.74 34.86 -46.23
N ILE A 321 7.91 34.32 -45.97
CA ILE A 321 8.78 33.81 -47.02
C ILE A 321 8.27 32.40 -47.30
N GLY A 322 7.25 32.32 -48.16
CA GLY A 322 6.78 31.08 -48.76
C GLY A 322 7.87 30.52 -49.70
N ALA A 323 8.71 29.66 -49.17
CA ALA A 323 9.34 28.60 -49.95
C ALA A 323 8.45 27.36 -49.79
N GLU A 324 7.78 26.95 -50.87
CA GLU A 324 6.99 25.72 -50.90
C GLU A 324 7.86 24.52 -50.51
N PRO A 325 7.42 23.65 -49.56
CA PRO A 325 8.14 22.42 -49.27
C PRO A 325 7.98 21.45 -50.45
N SER A 326 9.10 20.86 -50.87
CA SER A 326 9.14 19.72 -51.79
C SER A 326 8.35 18.54 -51.21
N GLU A 327 7.62 17.83 -52.08
CA GLU A 327 6.61 16.78 -51.80
C GLU A 327 7.07 15.49 -51.07
N ASN A 328 8.11 15.49 -50.23
CA ASN A 328 8.41 14.34 -49.37
C ASN A 328 9.25 14.77 -48.16
N ILE A 329 8.63 14.85 -46.98
CA ILE A 329 9.33 15.08 -45.71
C ILE A 329 9.91 13.75 -45.22
N LYS A 330 11.20 13.71 -44.91
CA LYS A 330 11.80 12.56 -44.22
C LYS A 330 11.61 12.66 -42.72
N TRP A 331 11.17 11.57 -42.11
CA TRP A 331 11.04 11.40 -40.67
C TRP A 331 12.30 10.75 -40.11
N LEU A 332 12.66 11.13 -38.89
CA LEU A 332 13.96 10.82 -38.30
C LEU A 332 13.84 10.01 -37.00
N ASP A 333 12.79 10.22 -36.20
CA ASP A 333 12.59 9.48 -34.95
C ASP A 333 11.11 9.50 -34.47
N LEU A 334 10.75 8.57 -33.58
CA LEU A 334 9.42 8.38 -32.99
C LEU A 334 9.53 8.00 -31.51
N SER A 335 8.72 8.64 -30.66
CA SER A 335 8.57 8.24 -29.25
C SER A 335 7.11 8.30 -28.80
N SER A 336 6.79 7.62 -27.70
CA SER A 336 5.45 7.61 -27.10
C SER A 336 5.48 7.65 -25.58
N ARG A 337 4.39 8.15 -24.99
CA ARG A 337 4.16 8.19 -23.54
C ARG A 337 2.68 8.06 -23.22
N ILE A 338 2.40 7.85 -21.94
CA ILE A 338 1.06 7.95 -21.37
C ILE A 338 0.90 9.37 -20.77
N ASP A 339 -0.22 10.02 -21.06
CA ASP A 339 -0.58 11.33 -20.51
C ASP A 339 -1.16 11.22 -19.07
N GLU A 340 -1.44 12.34 -18.41
CA GLU A 340 -2.03 12.37 -17.06
C GLU A 340 -3.43 11.73 -16.97
N GLN A 341 -4.12 11.62 -18.10
CA GLN A 341 -5.45 11.02 -18.19
C GLN A 341 -5.40 9.51 -18.48
N GLY A 342 -4.20 8.95 -18.68
CA GLY A 342 -3.99 7.53 -18.96
C GLY A 342 -4.09 7.16 -20.43
N ASN A 343 -4.06 8.13 -21.36
CA ASN A 343 -4.09 7.84 -22.80
C ASN A 343 -2.69 7.77 -23.39
N SER A 344 -2.50 6.87 -24.36
CA SER A 344 -1.27 6.83 -25.15
C SER A 344 -1.22 7.96 -26.17
N ILE A 345 -0.10 8.67 -26.21
CA ILE A 345 0.22 9.71 -27.17
C ILE A 345 1.62 9.47 -27.76
N PHE A 346 1.83 9.89 -29.00
CA PHE A 346 3.11 9.78 -29.70
C PHE A 346 3.59 11.12 -30.26
N MET A 347 4.89 11.22 -30.48
CA MET A 347 5.52 12.31 -31.19
C MET A 347 6.54 11.76 -32.20
N ALA A 348 6.40 12.14 -33.46
CA ALA A 348 7.41 11.92 -34.49
C ALA A 348 8.08 13.24 -34.87
N VAL A 349 9.34 13.17 -35.26
CA VAL A 349 10.14 14.33 -35.66
C VAL A 349 10.82 14.09 -37.00
N GLY A 350 11.04 15.16 -37.76
CA GLY A 350 11.58 15.06 -39.11
C GLY A 350 12.35 16.28 -39.58
N GLU A 351 12.65 16.27 -40.87
CA GLU A 351 13.39 17.34 -41.53
C GLU A 351 12.66 18.68 -41.48
N ALA A 352 13.42 19.77 -41.64
CA ALA A 352 12.89 21.13 -41.78
C ALA A 352 11.99 21.61 -40.63
N GLY A 353 12.09 20.99 -39.45
CA GLY A 353 11.35 21.36 -38.24
C GLY A 353 9.97 20.73 -38.12
N PHE A 354 9.65 19.73 -38.94
CA PHE A 354 8.36 19.05 -38.89
C PHE A 354 8.25 18.11 -37.70
N VAL A 355 7.08 18.14 -37.07
CA VAL A 355 6.69 17.30 -35.95
C VAL A 355 5.26 16.81 -36.17
N LEU A 356 4.99 15.57 -35.79
CA LEU A 356 3.65 14.99 -35.73
C LEU A 356 3.37 14.64 -34.28
N TYR A 357 2.23 15.06 -33.75
CA TYR A 357 1.84 14.78 -32.37
C TYR A 357 0.37 14.36 -32.28
N GLY A 358 0.08 13.46 -31.33
CA GLY A 358 -1.28 13.13 -30.92
C GLY A 358 -1.45 11.64 -30.67
N ASN A 359 -2.63 11.12 -31.04
CA ASN A 359 -2.96 9.71 -30.98
C ASN A 359 -3.40 9.20 -32.37
N LEU A 360 -3.78 7.91 -32.46
CA LEU A 360 -4.17 7.31 -33.75
C LEU A 360 -5.47 7.88 -34.32
N GLU A 361 -6.37 8.42 -33.49
CA GLU A 361 -7.65 9.00 -33.91
C GLU A 361 -7.51 10.49 -34.28
N LYS A 362 -6.78 11.25 -33.46
CA LYS A 362 -6.56 12.69 -33.58
C LYS A 362 -5.07 12.98 -33.45
N ASN A 363 -4.47 13.42 -34.55
CA ASN A 363 -3.08 13.86 -34.60
C ASN A 363 -2.92 15.03 -35.56
N ASP A 364 -1.97 15.90 -35.23
CA ASP A 364 -1.71 17.16 -35.92
C ASP A 364 -0.25 17.22 -36.33
N THR A 365 -0.01 17.64 -37.58
CA THR A 365 1.34 17.88 -38.09
C THR A 365 1.63 19.37 -38.05
N LYS A 366 2.78 19.74 -37.47
CA LYS A 366 3.19 21.12 -37.27
C LYS A 366 4.63 21.31 -37.74
N ARG A 367 4.95 22.50 -38.22
CA ARG A 367 6.33 22.95 -38.39
C ARG A 367 6.69 23.88 -37.24
N LEU A 368 7.76 23.56 -36.52
CA LEU A 368 8.30 24.44 -35.47
C LEU A 368 8.83 25.74 -36.10
N VAL A 369 9.10 26.76 -35.27
CA VAL A 369 9.64 28.07 -35.71
C VAL A 369 11.14 27.94 -36.03
N THR A 370 11.48 26.98 -36.87
CA THR A 370 12.82 26.65 -37.34
C THR A 370 12.71 25.92 -38.68
N SER A 371 13.71 26.12 -39.53
CA SER A 371 13.87 25.38 -40.79
C SER A 371 14.93 24.28 -40.71
N GLN A 372 15.47 24.03 -39.51
CA GLN A 372 16.50 23.03 -39.25
C GLN A 372 15.87 21.68 -38.91
N ASN A 373 16.62 20.59 -39.09
CA ASN A 373 16.13 19.25 -38.78
C ASN A 373 16.00 19.04 -37.27
N ILE A 374 15.00 18.26 -36.88
CA ILE A 374 14.86 17.70 -35.53
C ILE A 374 15.22 16.23 -35.63
N ASN A 375 16.38 15.86 -35.09
CA ASN A 375 17.05 14.60 -35.37
C ASN A 375 16.59 13.46 -34.47
N ALA A 376 16.19 13.75 -33.22
CA ALA A 376 15.77 12.73 -32.27
C ALA A 376 14.71 13.25 -31.28
N VAL A 377 13.89 12.33 -30.78
CA VAL A 377 12.84 12.57 -29.78
C VAL A 377 12.81 11.46 -28.74
N THR A 378 12.69 11.83 -27.48
CA THR A 378 12.42 10.88 -26.40
C THR A 378 11.33 11.41 -25.48
N SER A 379 10.77 10.54 -24.65
CA SER A 379 9.77 10.94 -23.67
C SER A 379 9.93 10.24 -22.34
N ASN A 380 9.48 10.94 -21.30
CA ASN A 380 9.36 10.43 -19.94
C ASN A 380 8.01 10.86 -19.33
N SER A 381 7.86 10.72 -18.01
CA SER A 381 6.67 11.18 -17.28
C SER A 381 6.43 12.69 -17.35
N ASP A 382 7.44 13.48 -17.72
CA ASP A 382 7.37 14.94 -17.76
C ASP A 382 6.99 15.47 -19.13
N GLY A 383 7.30 14.77 -20.22
CA GLY A 383 7.11 15.33 -21.56
C GLY A 383 7.93 14.67 -22.65
N PHE A 384 7.90 15.30 -23.81
CA PHE A 384 8.75 15.03 -24.96
C PHE A 384 9.95 15.98 -24.97
N TYR A 385 11.11 15.43 -25.26
CA TYR A 385 12.37 16.15 -25.45
C TYR A 385 12.83 15.95 -26.88
N LEU A 386 12.99 17.04 -27.61
CA LEU A 386 13.33 17.05 -29.03
C LEU A 386 14.67 17.74 -29.21
N VAL A 387 15.56 17.17 -30.03
CA VAL A 387 16.88 17.75 -30.29
C VAL A 387 17.20 17.75 -31.77
N GLY A 388 17.94 18.75 -32.23
CA GLY A 388 18.18 18.95 -33.66
C GLY A 388 19.42 19.77 -34.00
N ASP A 389 19.50 20.15 -35.27
CA ASP A 389 20.63 20.90 -35.82
C ASP A 389 20.69 22.33 -35.27
N ASN A 390 21.86 22.96 -35.39
CA ASN A 390 22.10 24.35 -34.96
C ASN A 390 21.71 24.61 -33.49
N SER A 391 22.04 23.65 -32.61
CA SER A 391 21.83 23.72 -31.16
C SER A 391 20.37 23.80 -30.72
N LEU A 392 19.46 23.29 -31.55
CA LEU A 392 18.04 23.25 -31.20
C LEU A 392 17.75 22.15 -30.21
N ALA A 393 17.07 22.52 -29.13
CA ALA A 393 16.50 21.59 -28.18
C ALA A 393 15.20 22.15 -27.61
N PHE A 394 14.17 21.32 -27.56
CA PHE A 394 12.83 21.69 -27.13
C PHE A 394 12.31 20.70 -26.09
N TYR A 395 11.49 21.22 -25.20
CA TYR A 395 10.62 20.45 -24.32
C TYR A 395 9.17 20.77 -24.66
N SER A 396 8.33 19.75 -24.71
CA SER A 396 6.89 19.88 -24.88
C SER A 396 6.15 18.85 -24.04
N TYR A 397 5.21 19.32 -23.23
CA TYR A 397 4.35 18.42 -22.46
C TYR A 397 3.21 17.87 -23.33
N ASP A 398 2.61 18.74 -24.14
CA ASP A 398 1.32 18.57 -24.81
C ASP A 398 1.43 18.56 -26.34
N GLY A 399 2.64 18.61 -26.92
CA GLY A 399 2.86 18.69 -28.37
C GLY A 399 2.30 19.93 -29.06
N GLU A 400 1.70 20.86 -28.31
CA GLU A 400 1.18 22.11 -28.82
C GLU A 400 2.14 23.25 -28.48
N ASN A 401 2.60 23.26 -27.22
CA ASN A 401 3.50 24.23 -26.63
C ASN A 401 4.92 23.70 -26.57
N TYR A 402 5.86 24.45 -27.16
CA TYR A 402 7.28 24.09 -27.23
C TYR A 402 8.11 25.15 -26.53
N ARG A 403 8.88 24.72 -25.52
CA ARG A 403 9.82 25.58 -24.81
C ARG A 403 11.24 25.22 -25.23
N TYR A 404 12.05 26.22 -25.56
CA TYR A 404 13.48 26.01 -25.76
C TYR A 404 14.16 25.56 -24.47
N LEU A 405 15.01 24.56 -24.58
CA LEU A 405 15.90 24.15 -23.49
C LEU A 405 17.18 24.99 -23.54
N ASP A 406 17.58 25.52 -22.39
CA ASP A 406 18.83 26.27 -22.26
C ASP A 406 19.98 25.29 -22.06
N ILE A 407 20.67 24.97 -23.16
CA ILE A 407 21.79 24.02 -23.16
C ILE A 407 23.11 24.81 -23.19
N PRO A 408 24.06 24.54 -22.27
CA PRO A 408 25.29 25.34 -22.15
C PRO A 408 26.27 25.20 -23.33
N GLN A 409 26.05 24.23 -24.22
CA GLN A 409 26.93 23.90 -25.34
C GLN A 409 26.22 24.07 -26.69
N LYS A 410 27.03 24.34 -27.72
CA LYS A 410 26.56 24.42 -29.12
C LYS A 410 27.03 23.21 -29.90
N ALA A 411 26.08 22.48 -30.47
CA ALA A 411 26.31 21.30 -31.31
C ALA A 411 25.15 21.13 -32.30
N ASN A 412 25.33 20.26 -33.30
CA ASN A 412 24.20 19.59 -33.93
C ASN A 412 23.87 18.36 -33.08
N TRP A 413 22.74 18.38 -32.39
CA TRP A 413 22.33 17.31 -31.50
C TRP A 413 21.71 16.17 -32.30
N GLN A 414 22.13 14.94 -32.04
CA GLN A 414 21.80 13.77 -32.86
C GLN A 414 21.11 12.67 -32.08
N ALA A 415 21.37 12.58 -30.77
CA ALA A 415 20.81 11.56 -29.92
C ALA A 415 20.30 12.17 -28.62
N VAL A 416 19.17 11.66 -28.13
CA VAL A 416 18.60 12.00 -26.83
C VAL A 416 18.12 10.73 -26.13
N SER A 417 18.29 10.65 -24.83
CA SER A 417 17.84 9.53 -24.01
C SER A 417 17.31 10.04 -22.68
N SER A 418 16.25 9.42 -22.17
CA SER A 418 15.69 9.74 -20.86
C SER A 418 15.57 8.51 -19.96
N ARG A 419 15.73 8.72 -18.64
CA ARG A 419 15.49 7.71 -17.61
C ARG A 419 14.89 8.36 -16.37
N GLY A 420 13.62 8.07 -16.05
CA GLY A 420 12.87 8.87 -15.08
C GLY A 420 12.88 10.35 -15.49
N HIS A 421 13.24 11.25 -14.58
CA HIS A 421 13.38 12.69 -14.86
C HIS A 421 14.72 13.08 -15.52
N GLN A 422 15.66 12.13 -15.67
CA GLN A 422 16.99 12.41 -16.23
C GLN A 422 16.93 12.47 -17.75
N VAL A 423 17.69 13.39 -18.35
CA VAL A 423 17.80 13.55 -19.80
C VAL A 423 19.27 13.72 -20.19
N MET A 424 19.71 12.98 -21.19
CA MET A 424 21.04 13.08 -21.78
C MET A 424 20.91 13.41 -23.26
N ILE A 425 21.72 14.36 -23.74
CA ILE A 425 21.76 14.77 -25.15
C ILE A 425 23.20 14.68 -25.63
N ALA A 426 23.39 14.07 -26.80
CA ALA A 426 24.69 13.93 -27.43
C ALA A 426 24.63 14.36 -28.90
N GLY A 427 25.72 14.94 -29.38
CA GLY A 427 25.78 15.52 -30.72
C GLY A 427 27.15 15.41 -31.37
N ASP A 428 27.34 16.23 -32.40
CA ASP A 428 28.62 16.37 -33.08
C ASP A 428 29.68 17.09 -32.21
N GLN A 429 30.92 17.14 -32.72
CA GLN A 429 32.04 17.79 -32.05
C GLN A 429 32.32 17.26 -30.62
N GLY A 430 31.92 16.02 -30.33
CA GLY A 430 32.01 15.39 -29.01
C GLY A 430 31.25 16.12 -27.90
N GLN A 431 30.15 16.82 -28.23
CA GLN A 431 29.33 17.51 -27.25
C GLN A 431 28.34 16.56 -26.58
N VAL A 432 28.30 16.59 -25.25
CA VAL A 432 27.40 15.79 -24.42
C VAL A 432 26.94 16.64 -23.25
N VAL A 433 25.64 16.68 -23.02
CA VAL A 433 25.04 17.36 -21.87
C VAL A 433 24.08 16.43 -21.14
N PHE A 434 23.94 16.67 -19.84
CA PHE A 434 23.11 15.86 -18.96
C PHE A 434 22.31 16.72 -18.01
N SER A 435 21.08 16.31 -17.74
CA SER A 435 20.17 16.95 -16.81
C SER A 435 19.62 15.93 -15.82
N LYS A 436 19.61 16.28 -14.53
CA LYS A 436 19.01 15.46 -13.46
C LYS A 436 17.48 15.62 -13.38
N ASP A 437 16.97 16.77 -13.79
CA ASP A 437 15.59 17.22 -13.63
C ASP A 437 14.85 17.45 -14.95
N GLY A 438 15.53 17.28 -16.09
CA GLY A 438 15.01 17.55 -17.43
C GLY A 438 15.01 19.05 -17.81
N TYR A 439 15.47 19.92 -16.91
CA TYR A 439 15.37 21.37 -17.08
C TYR A 439 16.73 22.06 -17.08
N SER A 440 17.61 21.67 -16.17
CA SER A 440 18.94 22.25 -15.98
C SER A 440 19.99 21.30 -16.55
N PHE A 441 20.79 21.77 -17.52
CA PHE A 441 21.76 20.94 -18.23
C PHE A 441 23.20 21.32 -17.89
N ASP A 442 23.99 20.30 -17.54
CA ASP A 442 25.43 20.40 -17.32
C ASP A 442 26.20 19.73 -18.48
N SER A 443 27.37 20.29 -18.80
CA SER A 443 28.28 19.72 -19.80
C SER A 443 29.08 18.56 -19.22
N LEU A 444 29.07 17.41 -19.89
CA LEU A 444 29.89 16.23 -19.51
C LEU A 444 31.21 16.11 -20.32
N ASN A 445 31.53 17.15 -21.10
CA ASN A 445 32.75 17.20 -21.90
C ASN A 445 34.00 17.32 -21.01
N ASN A 446 34.99 16.46 -21.26
CA ASN A 446 36.28 16.48 -20.59
C ASN A 446 37.43 15.98 -21.49
N GLU A 447 38.66 16.03 -20.98
CA GLU A 447 39.87 15.66 -21.72
C GLU A 447 39.87 14.17 -22.11
N THR A 448 39.40 13.27 -21.24
CA THR A 448 39.41 11.82 -21.48
C THR A 448 38.54 11.40 -22.67
N LEU A 449 37.44 12.11 -22.93
CA LEU A 449 36.59 11.88 -24.12
C LEU A 449 37.35 12.22 -25.41
N SER A 450 38.13 13.31 -25.40
CA SER A 450 38.94 13.72 -26.54
C SER A 450 40.13 12.77 -26.76
N GLU A 451 40.79 12.34 -25.68
CA GLU A 451 41.88 11.36 -25.72
C GLU A 451 41.42 10.02 -26.29
N LEU A 452 40.25 9.53 -25.89
CA LEU A 452 39.71 8.26 -26.38
C LEU A 452 39.43 8.31 -27.90
N SER A 453 38.95 9.45 -28.40
CA SER A 453 38.75 9.66 -29.84
C SER A 453 40.07 9.68 -30.62
N LEU A 454 41.13 10.25 -30.04
CA LEU A 454 42.47 10.32 -30.64
C LEU A 454 43.11 8.93 -30.80
N GLN A 455 42.91 8.03 -29.82
CA GLN A 455 43.45 6.66 -29.87
C GLN A 455 42.95 5.85 -31.07
N HIS A 456 41.83 6.25 -31.68
CA HIS A 456 41.20 5.56 -32.80
C HIS A 456 41.25 6.35 -34.11
N THR A 457 42.11 7.37 -34.17
CA THR A 457 42.36 8.13 -35.40
C THR A 457 43.50 7.47 -36.18
N GLU A 458 43.26 7.08 -37.44
CA GLU A 458 44.31 6.51 -38.29
C GLU A 458 45.42 7.54 -38.53
N GLN A 459 46.67 7.18 -38.22
CA GLN A 459 47.83 8.00 -38.58
C GLN A 459 48.09 7.88 -40.08
N ASN A 460 47.78 8.91 -40.85
CA ASN A 460 48.33 9.06 -42.20
C ASN A 460 49.85 9.26 -42.07
N HIS A 461 50.64 8.30 -42.55
CA HIS A 461 52.11 8.35 -42.45
C HIS A 461 52.79 9.37 -43.39
N ASP A 462 52.05 10.08 -44.24
CA ASP A 462 52.60 11.05 -45.21
C ASP A 462 52.34 12.53 -44.90
N ASP A 463 51.53 12.88 -43.90
CA ASP A 463 51.31 14.26 -43.47
C ASP A 463 51.61 14.44 -41.97
N GLN A 464 52.42 15.44 -41.63
CA GLN A 464 52.76 15.80 -40.24
C GLN A 464 51.60 16.46 -39.45
N GLU A 465 50.38 16.42 -39.97
CA GLU A 465 49.18 16.94 -39.30
C GLU A 465 48.33 15.78 -38.73
N VAL A 466 48.28 15.68 -37.40
CA VAL A 466 47.30 14.84 -36.71
C VAL A 466 45.94 15.54 -36.80
N ILE A 467 45.07 15.09 -37.71
CA ILE A 467 43.68 15.56 -37.76
C ILE A 467 42.95 14.97 -36.56
N VAL A 468 42.66 15.79 -35.55
CA VAL A 468 41.85 15.38 -34.40
C VAL A 468 40.41 15.21 -34.87
N ILE A 469 39.98 13.96 -35.09
CA ILE A 469 38.59 13.65 -35.39
C ILE A 469 37.81 13.69 -34.08
N LYS A 470 37.03 14.74 -33.87
CA LYS A 470 36.08 14.79 -32.75
C LYS A 470 34.95 13.78 -33.00
N PRO A 471 34.47 13.09 -31.97
CA PRO A 471 33.42 12.08 -32.14
C PRO A 471 32.10 12.73 -32.58
N HIS A 472 31.36 11.98 -33.38
CA HIS A 472 30.01 12.32 -33.80
C HIS A 472 29.07 11.28 -33.20
N PHE A 473 28.43 11.62 -32.08
CA PHE A 473 27.59 10.68 -31.35
C PHE A 473 26.27 10.45 -32.09
N VAL A 474 25.90 9.18 -32.25
CA VAL A 474 24.68 8.75 -32.97
C VAL A 474 23.70 7.98 -32.09
N SER A 475 24.15 7.52 -30.92
CA SER A 475 23.31 6.87 -29.92
C SER A 475 23.87 7.15 -28.54
N CYS A 476 22.97 7.28 -27.57
CA CYS A 476 23.33 7.55 -26.18
C CYS A 476 22.32 6.86 -25.26
N SER A 477 22.76 6.34 -24.13
CA SER A 477 21.87 5.72 -23.14
C SER A 477 22.32 6.02 -21.71
N ILE A 478 21.37 6.40 -20.87
CA ILE A 478 21.58 6.56 -19.43
C ILE A 478 21.43 5.18 -18.78
N LEU A 479 22.54 4.60 -18.34
CA LEU A 479 22.56 3.25 -17.77
C LEU A 479 22.17 3.27 -16.31
N SER A 480 22.73 4.20 -15.54
CA SER A 480 22.38 4.38 -14.12
C SER A 480 22.52 5.83 -13.68
N ASN A 481 22.40 6.11 -12.38
CA ASN A 481 22.61 7.46 -11.88
C ASN A 481 24.03 7.97 -12.15
N ASN A 482 25.01 7.07 -12.28
CA ASN A 482 26.42 7.41 -12.48
C ASN A 482 26.99 6.83 -13.78
N GLN A 483 26.27 5.91 -14.44
CA GLN A 483 26.78 5.22 -15.61
C GLN A 483 26.12 5.70 -16.91
N PHE A 484 26.94 6.03 -17.89
CA PHE A 484 26.52 6.49 -19.22
C PHE A 484 27.25 5.74 -20.31
N ILE A 485 26.58 5.50 -21.44
CA ILE A 485 27.20 4.96 -22.63
C ILE A 485 26.81 5.79 -23.85
N LEU A 486 27.80 6.08 -24.70
CA LEU A 486 27.65 6.77 -25.97
C LEU A 486 28.27 5.93 -27.07
N LEU A 487 27.67 5.98 -28.26
CA LEU A 487 28.23 5.40 -29.48
C LEU A 487 28.42 6.51 -30.51
N ASP A 488 29.59 6.51 -31.13
CA ASP A 488 29.87 7.40 -32.26
C ASP A 488 29.56 6.75 -33.61
N SER A 489 29.55 7.56 -34.67
CA SER A 489 29.27 7.09 -36.04
C SER A 489 30.32 6.10 -36.60
N ARG A 490 31.46 5.92 -35.94
CA ARG A 490 32.50 4.92 -36.29
C ARG A 490 32.27 3.58 -35.58
N GLY A 491 31.31 3.55 -34.65
CA GLY A 491 30.96 2.43 -33.80
C GLY A 491 31.87 2.25 -32.59
N ILE A 492 32.54 3.33 -32.15
CA ILE A 492 33.34 3.36 -30.93
C ILE A 492 32.42 3.67 -29.76
N SER A 493 32.62 2.95 -28.65
CA SER A 493 31.89 3.15 -27.40
C SER A 493 32.67 4.03 -26.42
N PHE A 494 31.93 4.92 -25.77
CA PHE A 494 32.42 5.78 -24.70
C PHE A 494 31.57 5.48 -23.49
N TYR A 495 32.19 4.94 -22.44
CA TYR A 495 31.53 4.57 -21.20
C TYR A 495 32.09 5.38 -20.04
N SER A 496 31.21 5.85 -19.18
CA SER A 496 31.55 6.47 -17.91
C SER A 496 30.82 5.73 -16.79
N ASP A 497 31.50 5.50 -15.67
CA ASP A 497 30.93 4.92 -14.45
C ASP A 497 30.99 5.87 -13.24
N ASN A 498 31.32 7.14 -13.49
CA ASN A 498 31.51 8.17 -12.48
C ASN A 498 30.87 9.50 -12.93
N PHE A 499 29.63 9.44 -13.42
CA PHE A 499 28.83 10.60 -13.76
C PHE A 499 29.46 11.51 -14.85
N GLY A 500 30.19 10.91 -15.80
CA GLY A 500 30.83 11.64 -16.89
C GLY A 500 32.11 12.35 -16.49
N GLU A 501 32.67 12.13 -15.31
CA GLU A 501 33.98 12.70 -14.91
C GLU A 501 35.12 12.11 -15.77
N THR A 502 35.07 10.82 -16.08
CA THR A 502 35.99 10.16 -17.00
C THR A 502 35.27 9.24 -17.99
N TRP A 503 35.84 9.09 -19.18
CA TRP A 503 35.35 8.25 -20.27
C TRP A 503 36.41 7.21 -20.65
N LYS A 504 35.96 5.96 -20.82
CA LYS A 504 36.79 4.81 -21.21
C LYS A 504 36.14 4.02 -22.33
N ASN A 505 36.93 3.25 -23.06
CA ASN A 505 36.38 2.32 -24.05
C ASN A 505 35.62 1.21 -23.32
N PHE A 506 34.42 0.88 -23.82
CA PHE A 506 33.61 -0.22 -23.30
C PHE A 506 33.99 -1.59 -23.94
N SER A 507 35.02 -1.62 -24.80
CA SER A 507 35.46 -2.77 -25.61
C SER A 507 36.02 -3.97 -24.85
N ASN A 508 36.24 -3.90 -23.54
CA ASN A 508 36.71 -5.08 -22.78
C ASN A 508 35.61 -6.15 -22.61
N LEU A 509 34.35 -5.84 -22.90
CA LEU A 509 33.20 -6.74 -22.74
C LEU A 509 32.49 -7.10 -24.05
N ALA A 510 32.70 -6.34 -25.14
CA ALA A 510 31.97 -6.52 -26.40
C ALA A 510 32.94 -6.54 -27.61
N THR A 511 32.80 -7.53 -28.48
CA THR A 511 33.76 -7.83 -29.58
C THR A 511 33.48 -7.07 -30.88
N SER A 512 32.38 -6.31 -30.94
CA SER A 512 31.77 -5.80 -32.17
C SER A 512 31.76 -4.26 -32.23
N LYS A 513 31.60 -3.68 -33.43
CA LYS A 513 31.33 -2.22 -33.59
C LYS A 513 29.83 -1.98 -33.60
N PHE A 514 29.33 -1.08 -32.76
CA PHE A 514 27.90 -0.88 -32.52
C PHE A 514 27.38 0.43 -33.11
N ASN A 515 26.09 0.49 -33.43
CA ASN A 515 25.45 1.71 -33.92
C ASN A 515 24.28 2.19 -33.05
N LEU A 516 23.74 1.34 -32.19
CA LEU A 516 22.62 1.63 -31.31
C LEU A 516 22.85 0.98 -29.96
N VAL A 517 22.53 1.72 -28.90
CA VAL A 517 22.55 1.26 -27.51
C VAL A 517 21.34 1.80 -26.78
N GLN A 518 20.64 0.93 -26.04
CA GLN A 518 19.48 1.32 -25.26
C GLN A 518 19.32 0.46 -24.01
N ARG A 519 19.13 1.11 -22.86
CA ARG A 519 18.64 0.45 -21.64
C ARG A 519 17.12 0.32 -21.72
N LEU A 520 16.64 -0.91 -21.62
CA LEU A 520 15.23 -1.27 -21.66
C LEU A 520 14.56 -1.14 -20.28
N PRO A 521 13.23 -0.93 -20.21
CA PRO A 521 12.43 -0.94 -18.98
C PRO A 521 12.69 -2.13 -18.04
N SER A 522 12.98 -3.32 -18.57
CA SER A 522 13.33 -4.53 -17.82
C SER A 522 14.68 -4.47 -17.10
N GLY A 523 15.49 -3.44 -17.35
CA GLY A 523 16.86 -3.34 -16.85
C GLY A 523 17.90 -3.98 -17.77
N ARG A 524 17.48 -4.56 -18.90
CA ARG A 524 18.42 -5.08 -19.91
C ARG A 524 19.07 -3.95 -20.69
N LEU A 525 20.34 -4.11 -21.01
CA LEU A 525 21.09 -3.25 -21.92
C LEU A 525 21.20 -3.98 -23.26
N LEU A 526 20.66 -3.39 -24.33
CA LEU A 526 20.74 -3.93 -25.68
C LEU A 526 21.70 -3.10 -26.53
N MET A 527 22.56 -3.77 -27.31
CA MET A 527 23.49 -3.15 -28.26
C MET A 527 23.41 -3.83 -29.62
N THR A 528 23.35 -3.05 -30.70
CA THR A 528 23.28 -3.60 -32.07
C THR A 528 24.51 -3.25 -32.89
N GLY A 529 25.06 -4.25 -33.56
CA GLY A 529 26.25 -4.16 -34.40
C GLY A 529 25.97 -3.53 -35.75
N LEU A 530 27.01 -2.93 -36.36
CA LEU A 530 26.97 -2.39 -37.72
C LEU A 530 26.71 -3.47 -38.80
N ASP A 531 26.89 -4.74 -38.46
CA ASP A 531 26.65 -5.93 -39.27
C ASP A 531 25.25 -6.54 -39.06
N GLY A 532 24.46 -6.01 -38.12
CA GLY A 532 23.14 -6.50 -37.75
C GLY A 532 23.14 -7.46 -36.55
N GLY A 533 24.31 -7.78 -36.00
CA GLY A 533 24.44 -8.55 -34.75
C GLY A 533 23.75 -7.85 -33.58
N ILE A 534 23.27 -8.62 -32.60
CA ILE A 534 22.65 -8.07 -31.39
C ILE A 534 23.28 -8.75 -30.19
N GLU A 535 23.72 -7.94 -29.24
CA GLU A 535 24.25 -8.38 -27.96
C GLU A 535 23.42 -7.74 -26.84
N TYR A 536 23.21 -8.47 -25.74
CA TYR A 536 22.50 -7.97 -24.58
C TYR A 536 23.23 -8.31 -23.28
N ALA A 537 23.08 -7.45 -22.28
CA ALA A 537 23.53 -7.68 -20.91
C ALA A 537 22.40 -7.31 -19.94
N ILE A 538 22.42 -7.87 -18.74
CA ILE A 538 21.48 -7.48 -17.67
C ILE A 538 22.17 -6.44 -16.80
N MET A 539 21.50 -5.32 -16.55
CA MET A 539 21.90 -4.45 -15.44
C MET A 539 21.30 -4.99 -14.16
N GLY A 540 22.17 -5.34 -13.23
CA GLY A 540 21.79 -6.05 -12.03
C GLY A 540 22.46 -5.55 -10.78
N LEU A 541 21.87 -5.99 -9.68
CA LEU A 541 22.43 -5.95 -8.35
C LEU A 541 23.23 -7.24 -8.14
N VAL A 542 24.52 -7.09 -7.86
CA VAL A 542 25.43 -8.18 -7.53
C VAL A 542 25.60 -8.23 -6.02
N ILE A 543 25.24 -9.38 -5.44
CA ILE A 543 25.32 -9.62 -4.02
C ILE A 543 26.25 -10.81 -3.78
N LYS A 544 27.16 -10.67 -2.83
CA LYS A 544 27.91 -11.80 -2.27
C LYS A 544 27.57 -11.96 -0.80
N LEU A 545 27.51 -13.21 -0.37
CA LEU A 545 27.39 -13.56 1.03
C LEU A 545 28.78 -13.79 1.64
N ASP A 546 28.83 -13.91 2.96
CA ASP A 546 30.04 -14.16 3.76
C ASP A 546 30.78 -15.46 3.39
N SER A 547 30.09 -16.37 2.70
CA SER A 547 30.57 -17.69 2.31
C SER A 547 29.78 -18.19 1.11
N LYS A 548 30.45 -19.00 0.28
CA LYS A 548 29.83 -19.67 -0.86
C LYS A 548 28.86 -20.79 -0.43
N LEU A 549 27.95 -21.17 -1.31
CA LEU A 549 27.08 -22.33 -1.15
C LEU A 549 27.91 -23.61 -0.98
N GLU A 550 27.46 -24.49 -0.08
CA GLU A 550 28.07 -25.80 0.10
C GLU A 550 27.81 -26.73 -1.10
N GLN A 551 26.61 -26.61 -1.70
CA GLN A 551 26.17 -27.39 -2.86
C GLN A 551 25.22 -26.55 -3.74
N GLY A 552 25.29 -26.77 -5.06
CA GLY A 552 24.43 -26.10 -6.03
C GLY A 552 24.88 -24.69 -6.42
N THR A 553 23.99 -23.97 -7.07
CA THR A 553 24.16 -22.56 -7.49
C THR A 553 22.90 -21.77 -7.15
N TYR A 554 23.03 -20.45 -7.08
CA TYR A 554 21.87 -19.56 -7.07
C TYR A 554 21.20 -19.57 -8.45
N GLU A 555 19.89 -19.79 -8.49
CA GLU A 555 19.13 -20.04 -9.71
C GLU A 555 18.01 -19.01 -9.88
N ASN A 556 17.54 -18.85 -11.12
CA ASN A 556 16.39 -18.01 -11.42
C ASN A 556 15.17 -18.46 -10.59
N GLY A 557 14.53 -17.52 -9.90
CA GLY A 557 13.35 -17.77 -9.08
C GLY A 557 13.65 -18.09 -7.62
N ASP A 558 14.93 -18.20 -7.22
CA ASP A 558 15.28 -18.20 -5.81
C ASP A 558 14.85 -16.86 -5.16
N LEU A 559 14.35 -16.90 -3.94
CA LEU A 559 13.97 -15.72 -3.17
C LEU A 559 15.11 -15.36 -2.21
N LEU A 560 15.66 -14.15 -2.36
CA LEU A 560 16.60 -13.55 -1.43
C LEU A 560 15.86 -12.56 -0.52
N VAL A 561 15.98 -12.75 0.79
CA VAL A 561 15.48 -11.84 1.83
C VAL A 561 16.67 -11.20 2.52
N LEU A 562 16.70 -9.86 2.58
CA LEU A 562 17.71 -9.07 3.27
C LEU A 562 17.08 -8.34 4.45
N GLU A 563 17.76 -8.31 5.59
CA GLU A 563 17.38 -7.53 6.77
C GLU A 563 18.58 -6.71 7.25
N GLN A 564 18.44 -5.38 7.22
CA GLN A 564 19.42 -4.42 7.70
C GLN A 564 18.85 -3.57 8.83
N ILE A 565 19.68 -3.30 9.82
CA ILE A 565 19.35 -2.43 10.95
C ILE A 565 20.11 -1.11 10.80
N SER A 566 19.47 0.02 11.12
CA SER A 566 20.11 1.33 11.13
C SER A 566 19.72 2.15 12.35
N THR A 567 20.69 2.85 12.94
CA THR A 567 20.45 3.82 14.02
C THR A 567 20.07 5.20 13.51
N THR A 568 20.09 5.41 12.19
CA THR A 568 19.69 6.67 11.54
C THR A 568 18.80 6.40 10.34
N PRO A 569 17.85 7.30 10.03
CA PRO A 569 17.00 7.13 8.85
C PRO A 569 17.77 7.35 7.55
N ILE A 570 17.44 6.58 6.52
CA ILE A 570 18.04 6.72 5.18
C ILE A 570 17.48 7.97 4.49
N ILE A 571 16.18 8.18 4.62
CA ILE A 571 15.49 9.37 4.12
C ILE A 571 15.21 10.29 5.30
N GLN A 572 15.70 11.52 5.26
CA GLN A 572 15.41 12.48 6.31
C GLN A 572 13.91 12.84 6.29
N PRO A 573 13.21 12.80 7.45
CA PRO A 573 11.79 13.11 7.50
C PRO A 573 11.57 14.59 7.18
N LYS A 574 10.57 14.88 6.35
CA LYS A 574 10.12 16.27 6.14
C LYS A 574 9.15 16.62 7.26
N ILE A 575 9.59 17.47 8.18
CA ILE A 575 8.81 17.91 9.36
C ILE A 575 8.57 19.40 9.21
N GLU A 576 7.34 19.86 9.47
CA GLU A 576 7.03 21.29 9.50
C GLU A 576 7.71 21.98 10.68
N GLU A 577 8.11 23.24 10.54
CA GLU A 577 8.83 23.98 11.60
C GLU A 577 8.07 24.06 12.94
N SER A 578 6.73 24.01 12.90
CA SER A 578 5.86 24.01 14.09
C SER A 578 5.69 22.65 14.76
N GLU A 579 6.16 21.58 14.13
CA GLU A 579 5.96 20.20 14.57
C GLU A 579 7.28 19.54 14.98
N THR A 580 7.15 18.43 15.70
CA THR A 580 8.28 17.60 16.15
C THR A 580 7.97 16.16 15.81
N LEU A 581 8.97 15.36 15.47
CA LEU A 581 8.77 13.93 15.24
C LEU A 581 8.30 13.26 16.53
N ILE A 582 7.16 12.56 16.48
CA ILE A 582 6.55 11.85 17.61
C ILE A 582 7.56 10.83 18.17
N GLY A 583 7.88 10.96 19.46
CA GLY A 583 8.83 10.06 20.15
C GLY A 583 10.30 10.36 19.90
N ASP A 584 10.66 11.46 19.23
CA ASP A 584 12.07 11.83 19.05
C ASP A 584 12.64 12.48 20.31
N TRP A 585 13.91 12.20 20.58
CA TRP A 585 14.64 12.75 21.72
C TRP A 585 15.56 13.88 21.24
N TYR A 586 15.37 15.08 21.80
CA TYR A 586 16.12 16.28 21.43
C TYR A 586 17.27 16.51 22.41
N ILE A 587 18.47 16.70 21.88
CA ILE A 587 19.73 16.61 22.62
C ILE A 587 20.54 17.90 22.44
N SER A 588 21.12 18.44 23.53
CA SER A 588 21.92 19.68 23.49
C SER A 588 23.35 19.52 22.96
N ASN A 589 23.86 18.29 22.89
CA ASN A 589 25.11 17.97 22.23
C ASN A 589 24.97 16.64 21.49
N PRO A 590 24.47 16.62 20.24
CA PRO A 590 24.25 15.38 19.50
C PRO A 590 25.55 14.59 19.29
N SER A 591 26.70 15.26 19.25
CA SER A 591 28.00 14.59 19.13
C SER A 591 28.40 13.77 20.36
N ALA A 592 27.76 13.97 21.51
CA ALA A 592 28.01 13.22 22.74
C ALA A 592 27.15 11.97 22.88
N VAL A 593 26.24 11.71 21.95
CA VAL A 593 25.23 10.66 22.08
C VAL A 593 25.31 9.70 20.91
N GLN A 594 25.13 8.40 21.20
CA GLN A 594 25.01 7.36 20.18
C GLN A 594 24.10 6.24 20.65
N ILE A 595 23.34 5.64 19.73
CA ILE A 595 22.56 4.43 20.01
C ILE A 595 23.51 3.23 19.96
N GLN A 596 23.58 2.46 21.05
CA GLN A 596 24.40 1.25 21.15
C GLN A 596 23.55 0.01 20.97
N LEU A 597 23.81 -0.74 19.90
CA LEU A 597 23.13 -2.00 19.60
C LEU A 597 23.62 -3.13 20.51
N ASN A 598 22.71 -4.01 20.93
CA ASN A 598 22.98 -5.16 21.80
C ASN A 598 23.65 -4.80 23.15
N HIS A 599 23.43 -3.56 23.61
CA HIS A 599 23.87 -3.08 24.92
C HIS A 599 22.67 -2.61 25.74
N ASN A 600 21.66 -3.46 25.86
CA ASN A 600 20.38 -3.18 26.53
C ASN A 600 20.38 -3.56 28.02
N ALA A 601 19.46 -2.96 28.77
CA ALA A 601 19.15 -3.30 30.15
C ALA A 601 18.38 -4.63 30.24
N PRO A 602 18.31 -5.28 31.42
CA PRO A 602 17.63 -6.57 31.59
C PRO A 602 16.17 -6.62 31.11
N ASP A 603 15.42 -5.52 31.30
CA ASP A 603 14.03 -5.36 30.82
C ASP A 603 13.94 -4.45 29.57
N GLY A 604 15.07 -4.09 28.95
CA GLY A 604 15.14 -3.20 27.80
C GLY A 604 15.17 -3.94 26.48
N GLY A 605 14.97 -3.20 25.38
CA GLY A 605 14.83 -3.76 24.04
C GLY A 605 16.16 -4.25 23.44
N ARG A 606 16.51 -3.80 22.24
CA ARG A 606 17.71 -4.22 21.48
C ARG A 606 18.83 -3.20 21.53
N ALA A 607 18.56 -2.01 22.05
CA ALA A 607 19.52 -0.93 22.12
C ALA A 607 19.46 -0.18 23.46
N ALA A 608 20.40 0.72 23.65
CA ALA A 608 20.36 1.73 24.70
C ALA A 608 21.01 3.02 24.20
N LEU A 609 20.70 4.13 24.86
CA LEU A 609 21.34 5.42 24.58
C LEU A 609 22.65 5.53 25.34
N GLU A 610 23.79 5.55 24.66
CA GLU A 610 25.09 5.90 25.25
C GLU A 610 25.32 7.41 25.16
N ILE A 611 25.76 7.98 26.28
CA ILE A 611 26.03 9.41 26.44
C ILE A 611 27.44 9.59 27.01
N ASP A 612 28.34 10.18 26.23
CA ASP A 612 29.70 10.52 26.61
C ASP A 612 29.77 11.92 27.25
N LEU A 613 29.62 11.97 28.57
CA LEU A 613 29.65 13.20 29.37
C LEU A 613 31.03 13.86 29.43
N SER A 614 32.09 13.22 28.90
CA SER A 614 33.41 13.86 28.79
C SER A 614 33.45 14.90 27.67
N ARG A 615 32.50 14.85 26.72
CA ARG A 615 32.34 15.84 25.65
C ARG A 615 31.55 17.03 26.16
N LYS A 616 32.21 18.19 26.24
CA LYS A 616 31.57 19.42 26.71
C LYS A 616 30.42 19.82 25.77
N SER A 617 29.30 20.24 26.35
CA SER A 617 28.20 20.86 25.63
C SER A 617 28.67 22.18 25.01
N ASN A 618 28.36 22.38 23.72
CA ASN A 618 28.41 23.70 23.11
C ASN A 618 27.19 24.48 23.58
N SER A 619 27.38 25.67 24.18
CA SER A 619 26.28 26.53 24.65
C SER A 619 25.56 27.25 23.49
N GLU A 620 25.12 26.48 22.49
CA GLU A 620 24.21 26.96 21.45
C GLU A 620 22.79 26.69 21.96
N ASN A 621 21.88 27.66 21.83
CA ASN A 621 20.50 27.56 22.32
C ASN A 621 19.66 26.68 21.38
N GLU A 622 20.18 25.48 21.08
CA GLU A 622 19.68 24.58 20.07
C GLU A 622 19.68 23.15 20.62
N LEU A 623 18.64 22.38 20.28
CA LEU A 623 18.59 20.94 20.53
C LEU A 623 18.35 20.23 19.21
N THR A 624 19.03 19.10 19.01
CA THR A 624 18.93 18.30 17.78
C THR A 624 18.19 17.00 18.07
N GLY A 625 17.18 16.67 17.27
CA GLY A 625 16.46 15.40 17.33
C GLY A 625 17.35 14.22 16.95
N LEU A 626 17.31 13.15 17.74
CA LEU A 626 18.16 11.97 17.59
C LEU A 626 17.93 11.24 16.25
N PHE A 627 16.66 11.08 15.85
CA PHE A 627 16.31 10.44 14.58
C PHE A 627 16.01 11.44 13.48
N SER A 628 15.25 12.51 13.80
CA SER A 628 14.84 13.49 12.79
C SER A 628 15.96 14.40 12.30
N GLN A 629 17.03 14.54 13.09
CA GLN A 629 18.06 15.57 12.90
C GLN A 629 17.50 17.00 12.83
N GLN A 630 16.25 17.21 13.27
CA GLN A 630 15.60 18.51 13.34
C GLN A 630 16.25 19.34 14.44
N ILE A 631 16.55 20.60 14.16
CA ILE A 631 17.05 21.56 15.14
C ILE A 631 15.88 22.38 15.66
N ILE A 632 15.74 22.45 16.98
CA ILE A 632 14.77 23.33 17.66
C ILE A 632 15.51 24.36 18.51
N GLU A 633 15.06 25.61 18.46
CA GLU A 633 15.59 26.67 19.32
C GLU A 633 15.07 26.48 20.75
N HIS A 634 15.98 26.45 21.72
CA HIS A 634 15.66 26.24 23.11
C HIS A 634 16.65 26.96 24.04
N GLN A 635 16.16 27.65 25.07
CA GLN A 635 17.04 28.40 25.97
C GLN A 635 17.79 27.47 26.92
N ILE A 636 19.11 27.34 26.73
CA ILE A 636 19.97 26.48 27.55
C ILE A 636 20.79 27.36 28.52
N PRO A 637 20.68 27.15 29.84
CA PRO A 637 21.51 27.87 30.81
C PRO A 637 23.01 27.63 30.55
N GLN A 638 23.85 28.67 30.71
CA GLN A 638 25.30 28.59 30.42
C GLN A 638 26.06 27.53 31.26
N ASN A 639 25.51 27.12 32.41
CA ASN A 639 26.11 26.11 33.30
C ASN A 639 25.27 24.83 33.36
N ALA A 640 24.34 24.62 32.42
CA ALA A 640 23.57 23.38 32.36
C ALA A 640 24.49 22.22 31.98
N GLY A 641 24.13 21.04 32.49
CA GLY A 641 24.68 19.78 32.00
C GLY A 641 24.23 19.47 30.57
N LEU A 642 24.54 18.26 30.10
CA LEU A 642 23.95 17.76 28.85
C LEU A 642 22.44 17.56 29.08
N ILE A 643 21.62 18.08 28.17
CA ILE A 643 20.16 17.99 28.24
C ILE A 643 19.68 17.04 27.16
N ILE A 644 18.82 16.10 27.55
CA ILE A 644 17.97 15.34 26.64
C ILE A 644 16.51 15.53 27.04
N GLN A 645 15.63 15.68 26.04
CA GLN A 645 14.21 15.87 26.30
C GLN A 645 13.32 15.30 25.20
N GLN A 646 12.11 14.91 25.58
CA GLN A 646 11.07 14.46 24.66
C GLN A 646 9.80 15.27 24.90
N LYS A 647 9.14 15.66 23.80
CA LYS A 647 7.83 16.31 23.83
C LYS A 647 6.78 15.27 24.19
N LEU A 648 5.89 15.59 25.13
CA LEU A 648 4.79 14.70 25.48
C LEU A 648 3.56 15.01 24.61
N GLU A 649 2.89 13.95 24.15
CA GLU A 649 1.73 14.00 23.25
C GLU A 649 0.44 14.45 23.96
N ASP A 650 -0.62 14.71 23.20
CA ASP A 650 -1.93 15.18 23.68
C ASP A 650 -2.55 14.28 24.78
N THR A 651 -2.30 12.98 24.70
CA THR A 651 -2.71 11.99 25.72
C THR A 651 -2.14 12.33 27.10
N ALA A 652 -0.93 12.88 27.18
CA ALA A 652 -0.32 13.30 28.43
C ALA A 652 -1.08 14.48 29.07
N TYR A 653 -1.59 15.42 28.26
CA TYR A 653 -2.38 16.55 28.75
C TYR A 653 -3.70 16.06 29.35
N THR A 654 -4.39 15.14 28.67
CA THR A 654 -5.62 14.54 29.18
C THR A 654 -5.36 13.78 30.49
N ASN A 655 -4.26 13.01 30.55
CA ASN A 655 -3.87 12.30 31.77
C ASN A 655 -3.56 13.25 32.93
N ILE A 656 -2.83 14.35 32.70
CA ILE A 656 -2.52 15.36 33.74
C ILE A 656 -3.77 16.10 34.21
N LYS A 657 -4.76 16.32 33.35
CA LYS A 657 -6.07 16.87 33.78
C LYS A 657 -6.84 15.90 34.68
N ASN A 658 -6.68 14.59 34.46
CA ASN A 658 -7.49 13.57 35.13
C ASN A 658 -6.81 12.96 36.37
N ASN A 659 -5.48 12.93 36.41
CA ASN A 659 -4.67 12.30 37.44
C ASN A 659 -3.75 13.31 38.12
N THR A 660 -3.33 13.01 39.36
CA THR A 660 -2.41 13.87 40.14
C THR A 660 -1.10 13.22 40.51
N ILE A 661 -1.02 11.90 40.39
CA ILE A 661 0.17 11.12 40.76
C ILE A 661 0.61 10.35 39.52
N PHE A 662 1.87 10.52 39.17
CA PHE A 662 2.52 9.87 38.04
C PHE A 662 3.69 9.07 38.57
N SER A 663 3.93 7.88 38.04
CA SER A 663 5.17 7.14 38.30
C SER A 663 6.15 7.31 37.14
N PHE A 664 7.42 7.12 37.43
CA PHE A 664 8.46 6.98 36.42
C PHE A 664 9.34 5.77 36.75
N GLU A 665 9.93 5.19 35.71
CA GLU A 665 10.86 4.08 35.77
C GLU A 665 11.89 4.24 34.64
N PHE A 666 13.16 3.94 34.87
CA PHE A 666 14.17 3.81 33.82
C PHE A 666 15.36 2.98 34.30
N TRP A 667 16.12 2.43 33.37
CA TRP A 667 17.40 1.78 33.64
C TRP A 667 18.55 2.72 33.33
N ALA A 668 19.57 2.72 34.18
CA ALA A 668 20.79 3.44 33.91
C ALA A 668 22.04 2.65 34.33
N LYS A 669 23.13 2.86 33.61
CA LYS A 669 24.46 2.30 33.88
C LYS A 669 25.50 3.38 33.66
N PHE A 670 26.58 3.37 34.44
CA PHE A 670 27.68 4.32 34.30
C PHE A 670 29.03 3.59 34.30
N ASP A 671 29.72 3.64 33.17
CA ASP A 671 30.98 2.93 32.93
C ASP A 671 32.18 3.80 33.35
N SER A 672 32.33 3.97 34.67
CA SER A 672 33.43 4.70 35.33
C SER A 672 33.45 4.39 36.83
N ASP A 673 34.60 4.60 37.49
CA ASP A 673 34.74 4.50 38.95
C ASP A 673 34.09 5.69 39.71
N ASP A 674 33.66 6.72 38.99
CA ASP A 674 32.97 7.90 39.54
C ASP A 674 31.43 7.75 39.46
N SER A 675 30.71 8.86 39.57
CA SER A 675 29.26 8.92 39.37
C SER A 675 28.85 10.10 38.47
N ALA A 676 27.74 9.92 37.75
CA ALA A 676 27.07 11.01 37.04
C ALA A 676 25.82 11.43 37.80
N ASN A 677 25.56 12.73 37.89
CA ASN A 677 24.32 13.26 38.42
C ASN A 677 23.27 13.34 37.31
N LEU A 678 22.11 12.73 37.54
CA LEU A 678 20.94 12.76 36.68
C LEU A 678 19.81 13.53 37.39
N ASN A 679 19.28 14.54 36.72
CA ASN A 679 18.12 15.31 37.15
C ASN A 679 16.96 15.14 36.16
N LEU A 680 15.85 14.55 36.60
CA LEU A 680 14.62 14.38 35.84
C LEU A 680 13.59 15.44 36.27
N SER A 681 13.07 16.17 35.30
CA SER A 681 12.17 17.33 35.49
C SER A 681 11.21 17.53 34.32
N PHE A 682 10.34 18.54 34.41
CA PHE A 682 9.39 18.91 33.36
C PHE A 682 9.54 20.37 32.96
N GLU A 683 9.30 20.63 31.68
CA GLU A 683 9.11 21.97 31.15
C GLU A 683 7.69 22.11 30.56
N GLY A 684 7.14 23.33 30.58
CA GLY A 684 5.79 23.64 30.08
C GLY A 684 4.72 23.69 31.17
N LEU A 685 5.03 23.26 32.39
CA LEU A 685 4.13 23.42 33.54
C LEU A 685 4.08 24.88 34.02
N ASN A 686 2.93 25.31 34.54
CA ASN A 686 2.74 26.63 35.14
C ASN A 686 3.19 26.70 36.62
N LEU A 687 3.45 25.56 37.26
CA LEU A 687 3.90 25.40 38.63
C LEU A 687 5.24 24.65 38.65
N GLN A 688 6.13 25.04 39.56
CA GLN A 688 7.33 24.25 39.84
C GLN A 688 6.94 23.01 40.65
N ILE A 689 7.34 21.85 40.16
CA ILE A 689 7.20 20.57 40.85
C ILE A 689 8.57 20.09 41.34
N GLU A 690 8.57 19.18 42.33
CA GLU A 690 9.79 18.56 42.83
C GLU A 690 10.49 17.79 41.69
N GLN A 691 11.79 18.00 41.55
CA GLN A 691 12.63 17.31 40.57
C GLN A 691 13.20 16.04 41.19
N PHE A 692 13.40 15.00 40.38
CA PHE A 692 14.11 13.81 40.82
C PHE A 692 15.60 13.96 40.55
N ASN A 693 16.44 13.84 41.58
CA ASN A 693 17.89 13.97 41.45
C ASN A 693 18.59 12.74 42.05
N LYS A 694 19.47 12.10 41.27
CA LYS A 694 20.17 10.88 41.68
C LYS A 694 21.57 10.81 41.06
N ASN A 695 22.52 10.26 41.83
CA ASN A 695 23.83 9.89 41.30
C ASN A 695 23.78 8.44 40.79
N ILE A 696 24.22 8.25 39.55
CA ILE A 696 24.29 6.98 38.83
C ILE A 696 25.74 6.50 38.82
N SER A 697 25.97 5.23 39.16
CA SER A 697 27.31 4.62 39.23
C SER A 697 27.23 3.11 39.04
N GLY A 698 28.20 2.50 38.38
CA GLY A 698 28.30 1.04 38.26
C GLY A 698 27.44 0.45 37.14
N ASP A 699 27.13 -0.84 37.27
CA ASP A 699 26.37 -1.59 36.26
C ASP A 699 24.87 -1.25 36.27
N TRP A 700 24.10 -1.83 35.34
CA TRP A 700 22.66 -1.58 35.19
C TRP A 700 21.88 -1.63 36.51
N GLU A 701 21.28 -0.49 36.89
CA GLU A 701 20.37 -0.37 38.01
C GLU A 701 19.05 0.27 37.55
N LYS A 702 17.94 -0.21 38.14
CA LYS A 702 16.59 0.28 37.88
C LYS A 702 16.22 1.39 38.86
N TYR A 703 15.87 2.56 38.33
CA TYR A 703 15.44 3.72 39.10
C TYR A 703 13.94 3.95 38.91
N GLN A 704 13.22 4.19 40.01
CA GLN A 704 11.77 4.41 39.99
C GLN A 704 11.33 5.41 41.05
N GLY A 705 10.22 6.10 40.82
CA GLY A 705 9.66 7.06 41.76
C GLY A 705 8.32 7.64 41.30
N PHE A 706 7.91 8.74 41.93
CA PHE A 706 6.64 9.40 41.66
C PHE A 706 6.79 10.91 41.51
N PHE A 707 6.02 11.51 40.61
CA PHE A 707 5.75 12.94 40.54
C PHE A 707 4.31 13.24 40.98
N VAL A 708 4.15 14.31 41.75
CA VAL A 708 2.82 14.86 42.04
C VAL A 708 2.61 16.08 41.15
N ILE A 709 1.78 15.93 40.11
CA ILE A 709 1.47 16.97 39.14
C ILE A 709 0.01 17.41 39.35
N PRO A 710 -0.25 18.60 39.92
CA PRO A 710 -1.62 19.07 40.12
C PRO A 710 -2.40 19.22 38.79
N LYS A 711 -3.71 18.94 38.79
CA LYS A 711 -4.57 18.95 37.58
C LYS A 711 -4.58 20.27 36.80
N ASN A 712 -4.34 21.38 37.47
CA ASN A 712 -4.33 22.71 36.87
C ASN A 712 -2.91 23.19 36.51
N SER A 713 -1.94 22.27 36.38
CA SER A 713 -0.53 22.63 36.16
C SER A 713 -0.17 22.91 34.71
N LEU A 714 -1.09 22.68 33.76
CA LEU A 714 -0.82 22.83 32.34
C LEU A 714 -0.92 24.29 31.88
N ARG A 715 -0.08 24.67 30.93
CA ARG A 715 -0.19 25.92 30.16
C ARG A 715 -0.81 25.61 28.80
N GLU A 716 -1.73 26.46 28.35
CA GLU A 716 -2.33 26.33 27.00
C GLU A 716 -1.40 26.86 25.91
N ASP A 717 -0.43 27.72 26.26
CA ASP A 717 0.50 28.39 25.33
C ASP A 717 1.86 27.69 25.19
N LYS A 718 2.11 26.60 25.91
CA LYS A 718 3.40 25.90 25.92
C LYS A 718 3.25 24.40 25.80
N SER A 719 4.11 23.80 24.99
CA SER A 719 4.25 22.33 24.94
C SER A 719 4.85 21.79 26.23
N LEU A 720 4.40 20.61 26.63
CA LEU A 720 4.91 19.85 27.76
C LEU A 720 6.09 18.97 27.34
N TRP A 721 7.19 19.05 28.09
CA TRP A 721 8.42 18.28 27.83
C TRP A 721 8.88 17.55 29.08
N LEU A 722 9.28 16.29 28.92
CA LEU A 722 10.06 15.56 29.93
C LEU A 722 11.54 15.86 29.67
N ARG A 723 12.25 16.33 30.70
CA ARG A 723 13.64 16.77 30.58
C ARG A 723 14.54 16.00 31.53
N ILE A 724 15.66 15.49 31.01
CA ILE A 724 16.75 14.89 31.78
C ILE A 724 18.00 15.75 31.59
N GLU A 725 18.56 16.24 32.70
CA GLU A 725 19.83 16.96 32.74
C GLU A 725 20.92 16.11 33.39
N LEU A 726 22.07 16.00 32.71
CA LEU A 726 23.16 15.11 33.05
C LEU A 726 24.45 15.87 33.30
N ASN A 727 25.05 15.66 34.47
CA ASN A 727 26.32 16.28 34.88
C ASN A 727 27.32 15.21 35.33
N GLY A 728 28.56 15.28 34.85
CA GLY A 728 29.61 14.33 35.23
C GLY A 728 30.69 14.22 34.17
N SER A 729 31.53 13.19 34.28
CA SER A 729 32.55 12.85 33.28
C SER A 729 32.65 11.32 33.16
N GLY A 730 32.36 10.79 31.98
CA GLY A 730 32.33 9.34 31.72
C GLY A 730 31.19 8.95 30.78
N LYS A 731 30.98 7.64 30.58
CA LYS A 731 29.91 7.12 29.73
C LYS A 731 28.71 6.69 30.56
N LEU A 732 27.56 7.28 30.28
CA LEU A 732 26.26 6.93 30.85
C LEU A 732 25.44 6.18 29.80
N TYR A 733 24.72 5.15 30.21
CA TYR A 733 23.74 4.45 29.40
C TYR A 733 22.35 4.62 30.00
N LEU A 734 21.35 4.89 29.16
CA LEU A 734 19.94 4.98 29.53
C LEU A 734 19.12 4.03 28.66
N ASP A 735 18.14 3.36 29.28
CA ASP A 735 17.29 2.40 28.58
C ASP A 735 15.92 2.24 29.28
N ASN A 736 14.92 1.76 28.53
CA ASN A 736 13.56 1.46 28.94
C ASN A 736 12.92 2.51 29.86
N LEU A 737 12.76 3.73 29.34
CA LEU A 737 12.16 4.85 30.05
C LEU A 737 10.62 4.76 30.05
N TRP A 738 10.03 4.79 31.23
CA TRP A 738 8.59 4.77 31.41
C TRP A 738 8.13 5.93 32.28
N PHE A 739 7.07 6.62 31.86
CA PHE A 739 6.39 7.66 32.62
C PHE A 739 4.90 7.64 32.33
N GLY A 740 4.06 7.52 33.36
CA GLY A 740 2.62 7.41 33.18
C GLY A 740 1.84 7.66 34.47
N ALA A 741 0.51 7.62 34.39
CA ALA A 741 -0.34 7.74 35.58
C ALA A 741 -0.01 6.61 36.56
N ALA A 742 0.08 6.91 37.86
CA ALA A 742 0.46 5.92 38.87
C ALA A 742 -0.53 4.74 38.96
N ASP A 743 -1.80 4.97 38.62
CA ASP A 743 -2.87 3.98 38.52
C ASP A 743 -2.59 2.93 37.42
N ASN A 744 -1.75 3.30 36.45
CA ASN A 744 -1.29 2.44 35.37
C ASN A 744 0.05 1.78 35.69
N SER A 745 0.74 2.22 36.75
CA SER A 745 1.99 1.64 37.22
C SER A 745 1.82 0.15 37.51
N GLY A 746 2.56 -0.68 36.78
CA GLY A 746 2.50 -2.13 36.96
C GLY A 746 1.31 -2.82 36.28
N LYS A 747 0.41 -2.09 35.61
CA LYS A 747 -0.46 -2.72 34.61
C LYS A 747 0.42 -3.21 33.44
N ASN A 748 0.04 -4.34 32.86
CA ASN A 748 0.87 -5.04 31.88
C ASN A 748 0.64 -4.51 30.46
N ILE A 749 -0.62 -4.52 30.02
CA ILE A 749 -1.16 -3.88 28.80
C ILE A 749 -2.63 -3.52 29.10
N LEU A 750 -3.19 -2.48 28.46
CA LEU A 750 -4.52 -1.92 28.74
C LEU A 750 -4.62 -1.02 29.98
N ALA A 751 -3.70 -0.06 30.10
CA ALA A 751 -3.72 0.94 31.15
C ALA A 751 -5.11 1.59 31.37
N ASN A 752 -5.85 1.82 30.28
CA ASN A 752 -7.08 2.63 30.27
C ASN A 752 -8.39 1.82 30.11
N LEU A 753 -8.33 0.48 30.03
CA LEU A 753 -9.55 -0.32 29.85
C LEU A 753 -10.27 -0.57 31.19
N SER A 754 -11.60 -0.45 31.17
CA SER A 754 -12.45 -0.76 32.32
C SER A 754 -12.49 -2.27 32.62
N ASP A 755 -12.45 -2.64 33.90
CA ASP A 755 -12.63 -4.03 34.37
C ASP A 755 -14.00 -4.63 33.94
N ASP A 756 -15.00 -3.79 33.69
CA ASP A 756 -16.35 -4.19 33.25
C ASP A 756 -16.47 -4.44 31.74
N PHE A 757 -15.36 -4.38 30.99
CA PHE A 757 -15.37 -4.58 29.55
C PHE A 757 -15.84 -5.99 29.16
N SER A 758 -16.71 -6.09 28.15
CA SER A 758 -17.31 -7.37 27.76
C SER A 758 -16.29 -8.24 27.02
N LYS A 759 -16.11 -9.47 27.50
CA LYS A 759 -15.07 -10.40 27.04
C LYS A 759 -15.61 -11.30 25.92
N GLY A 760 -15.01 -11.25 24.73
CA GLY A 760 -15.34 -12.11 23.58
C GLY A 760 -14.77 -13.53 23.72
N SER A 761 -15.16 -14.46 22.84
CA SER A 761 -14.64 -15.85 22.87
C SER A 761 -13.29 -16.01 22.18
N ILE A 762 -12.94 -15.07 21.29
CA ILE A 762 -11.72 -15.06 20.49
C ILE A 762 -11.14 -13.64 20.51
N LEU A 763 -9.82 -13.53 20.62
CA LEU A 763 -9.08 -12.28 20.40
C LEU A 763 -8.04 -12.50 19.31
N ARG A 764 -8.20 -11.82 18.17
CA ARG A 764 -7.16 -11.68 17.16
C ARG A 764 -6.22 -10.53 17.57
N LEU A 765 -4.93 -10.81 17.54
CA LEU A 765 -3.87 -9.95 18.07
C LEU A 765 -3.11 -9.32 16.89
N ASP A 766 -3.77 -8.46 16.13
CA ASP A 766 -3.17 -7.81 14.94
C ASP A 766 -1.95 -6.95 15.32
N PHE A 767 -1.97 -6.38 16.53
CA PHE A 767 -0.88 -5.59 17.10
C PHE A 767 0.37 -6.41 17.51
N VAL A 768 0.38 -7.73 17.30
CA VAL A 768 1.55 -8.60 17.55
C VAL A 768 2.08 -9.09 16.21
N PRO A 769 2.97 -8.32 15.57
CA PRO A 769 3.47 -8.64 14.24
C PRO A 769 4.50 -9.77 14.34
N ILE A 770 4.25 -10.87 13.64
CA ILE A 770 5.22 -11.96 13.45
C ILE A 770 5.54 -12.02 11.96
N GLY A 771 6.82 -11.95 11.60
CA GLY A 771 7.19 -11.95 10.17
C GLY A 771 6.68 -10.72 9.40
N SER A 772 6.60 -9.56 10.05
CA SER A 772 6.28 -8.29 9.37
C SER A 772 7.53 -7.67 8.74
N LYS A 773 7.34 -6.89 7.67
CA LYS A 773 8.42 -6.06 7.09
C LYS A 773 8.75 -4.83 7.93
N GLU A 774 7.82 -4.42 8.80
CA GLU A 774 7.87 -3.14 9.50
C GLU A 774 8.58 -3.25 10.86
N TYR A 775 8.68 -4.48 11.40
CA TYR A 775 9.28 -4.77 12.70
C TYR A 775 10.49 -5.69 12.56
N HIS A 776 11.39 -5.61 13.55
CA HIS A 776 12.52 -6.52 13.66
C HIS A 776 12.06 -7.96 13.74
N SER A 777 12.81 -8.87 13.14
CA SER A 777 12.54 -10.30 13.32
C SER A 777 12.59 -10.66 14.81
N GLU A 778 11.57 -11.37 15.28
CA GLU A 778 11.39 -11.72 16.69
C GLU A 778 11.24 -10.53 17.66
N SER A 779 10.83 -9.35 17.20
CA SER A 779 10.50 -8.21 18.09
C SER A 779 9.44 -8.59 19.15
N TRP A 780 8.52 -9.50 18.82
CA TRP A 780 7.47 -10.01 19.71
C TRP A 780 8.01 -10.79 20.92
N LEU A 781 9.31 -11.15 20.91
CA LEU A 781 10.05 -11.70 22.05
C LEU A 781 10.74 -10.63 22.91
N SER A 782 10.53 -9.33 22.66
CA SER A 782 11.13 -8.28 23.51
C SER A 782 10.78 -8.50 24.98
N SER A 783 11.76 -8.29 25.86
CA SER A 783 11.57 -8.28 27.32
C SER A 783 10.75 -7.07 27.76
N GLU A 784 10.71 -6.02 26.94
CA GLU A 784 9.82 -4.87 27.12
C GLU A 784 8.37 -5.31 27.06
N LYS A 785 7.52 -4.73 27.90
CA LYS A 785 6.07 -5.00 27.87
C LYS A 785 5.46 -4.46 26.58
N TYR A 786 5.92 -3.29 26.15
CA TYR A 786 5.52 -2.61 24.95
C TYR A 786 6.79 -2.12 24.25
N TYR A 787 7.02 -2.65 23.06
CA TYR A 787 8.15 -2.35 22.21
C TYR A 787 7.73 -1.26 21.23
N SER A 788 8.53 -0.19 21.12
CA SER A 788 8.30 0.86 20.14
C SER A 788 9.54 1.11 19.29
N SER A 789 9.35 1.18 17.97
CA SER A 789 10.44 1.38 17.01
C SER A 789 9.99 2.22 15.82
N TYR A 790 10.94 2.91 15.20
CA TYR A 790 10.67 3.64 13.96
C TYR A 790 10.72 2.72 12.74
N TYR A 791 9.72 2.86 11.88
CA TYR A 791 9.67 2.29 10.54
C TYR A 791 9.72 3.42 9.50
N GLN A 792 10.43 3.20 8.39
CA GLN A 792 10.51 4.16 7.29
C GLN A 792 9.94 3.56 6.01
N ASP A 793 8.94 4.25 5.45
CA ASP A 793 8.38 3.97 4.13
C ASP A 793 8.78 5.08 3.13
N LYS A 794 8.26 5.00 1.89
CA LYS A 794 8.51 6.02 0.86
C LYS A 794 7.94 7.41 1.21
N LYS A 795 7.00 7.50 2.14
CA LYS A 795 6.29 8.73 2.53
C LYS A 795 6.94 9.41 3.74
N GLY A 796 7.60 8.67 4.62
CA GLY A 796 8.31 9.22 5.78
C GLY A 796 8.62 8.19 6.85
N ILE A 797 8.95 8.69 8.05
CA ILE A 797 9.21 7.88 9.24
C ILE A 797 7.94 7.85 10.09
N LYS A 798 7.60 6.67 10.61
CA LYS A 798 6.48 6.45 11.53
C LYS A 798 6.96 5.70 12.76
N LEU A 799 6.52 6.12 13.92
CA LEU A 799 6.70 5.35 15.14
C LEU A 799 5.65 4.25 15.17
N GLN A 800 6.09 3.03 15.45
CA GLN A 800 5.23 1.87 15.59
C GLN A 800 5.37 1.30 16.99
N GLY A 801 4.29 0.70 17.48
CA GLY A 801 4.24 0.05 18.78
C GLY A 801 3.72 -1.37 18.64
N GLN A 802 4.20 -2.26 19.49
CA GLN A 802 3.66 -3.61 19.64
C GLN A 802 3.81 -4.04 21.11
N ALA A 803 2.90 -4.87 21.61
CA ALA A 803 3.15 -5.53 22.89
C ALA A 803 3.94 -6.82 22.68
N ASN A 804 4.69 -7.24 23.70
CA ASN A 804 5.31 -8.55 23.63
C ASN A 804 4.27 -9.67 23.68
N LEU A 805 4.65 -10.86 23.18
CA LEU A 805 3.74 -11.98 23.08
C LEU A 805 3.26 -12.48 24.45
N ALA A 806 4.10 -12.43 25.50
CA ALA A 806 3.68 -12.87 26.83
C ALA A 806 2.52 -12.03 27.38
N LYS A 807 2.61 -10.71 27.27
CA LYS A 807 1.57 -9.79 27.73
C LYS A 807 0.31 -9.91 26.90
N SER A 808 0.46 -10.05 25.59
CA SER A 808 -0.65 -10.27 24.67
C SER A 808 -1.43 -11.55 25.00
N MET A 809 -0.73 -12.63 25.37
CA MET A 809 -1.37 -13.87 25.83
C MET A 809 -2.00 -13.73 27.23
N GLU A 810 -1.38 -12.97 28.13
CA GLU A 810 -1.96 -12.62 29.43
C GLU A 810 -3.31 -11.89 29.26
N LEU A 811 -3.39 -10.98 28.29
CA LEU A 811 -4.64 -10.31 27.91
C LEU A 811 -5.70 -11.31 27.47
N CYS A 812 -5.39 -12.23 26.54
CA CYS A 812 -6.30 -13.30 26.13
C CYS A 812 -6.82 -14.11 27.32
N ASN A 813 -5.93 -14.47 28.25
CA ASN A 813 -6.30 -15.20 29.46
C ASN A 813 -7.23 -14.38 30.37
N SER A 814 -6.97 -13.08 30.54
CA SER A 814 -7.84 -12.19 31.32
C SER A 814 -9.25 -12.05 30.71
N PHE A 815 -9.36 -12.18 29.39
CA PHE A 815 -10.63 -12.22 28.66
C PHE A 815 -11.27 -13.62 28.65
N ASN A 816 -10.53 -14.67 29.03
CA ASN A 816 -10.93 -16.06 28.80
C ASN A 816 -11.27 -16.30 27.32
N ALA A 817 -10.45 -15.75 26.44
CA ALA A 817 -10.59 -15.83 24.99
C ALA A 817 -9.46 -16.66 24.40
N ASN A 818 -9.76 -17.39 23.32
CA ASN A 818 -8.73 -18.09 22.56
C ASN A 818 -7.93 -17.07 21.73
N PRO A 819 -6.59 -17.12 21.77
CA PRO A 819 -5.75 -16.23 20.98
C PRO A 819 -5.75 -16.61 19.50
N TRP A 820 -5.74 -15.60 18.65
CA TRP A 820 -5.54 -15.70 17.21
C TRP A 820 -4.34 -14.82 16.84
N LEU A 821 -3.24 -15.47 16.43
CA LEU A 821 -1.98 -14.83 16.05
C LEU A 821 -1.87 -14.74 14.53
N LEU A 822 -1.19 -13.70 14.03
CA LEU A 822 -0.91 -13.50 12.63
C LEU A 822 0.58 -13.75 12.33
N ILE A 823 0.85 -14.50 11.28
CA ILE A 823 2.17 -14.68 10.66
C ILE A 823 2.11 -14.03 9.28
N ASP A 824 2.87 -12.96 9.09
CA ASP A 824 2.96 -12.23 7.83
C ASP A 824 4.10 -12.78 6.94
N SER A 825 4.20 -12.28 5.71
CA SER A 825 4.98 -12.88 4.61
C SER A 825 6.51 -12.78 4.71
N GLN A 826 7.05 -12.16 5.77
CA GLN A 826 8.48 -12.06 6.05
C GLN A 826 8.96 -12.98 7.18
N ALA A 827 8.14 -13.92 7.65
CA ALA A 827 8.57 -14.85 8.69
C ALA A 827 9.68 -15.77 8.18
N SER A 828 10.73 -15.96 8.98
CA SER A 828 11.83 -16.89 8.65
C SER A 828 11.59 -18.30 9.20
N ASP A 829 12.32 -19.26 8.63
CA ASP A 829 12.38 -20.65 9.10
C ASP A 829 12.71 -20.74 10.61
N SER A 830 13.62 -19.88 11.08
CA SER A 830 14.05 -19.81 12.48
C SER A 830 12.97 -19.19 13.37
N GLU A 831 12.38 -18.08 12.95
CA GLU A 831 11.34 -17.37 13.70
C GLU A 831 10.11 -18.26 13.93
N LEU A 832 9.68 -19.00 12.90
CA LEU A 832 8.57 -19.96 13.01
C LEU A 832 8.85 -21.09 14.01
N LYS A 833 10.08 -21.63 14.02
CA LYS A 833 10.50 -22.65 14.98
C LYS A 833 10.59 -22.09 16.40
N ASN A 834 11.11 -20.86 16.55
CA ASN A 834 11.19 -20.17 17.83
C ASN A 834 9.80 -19.83 18.37
N LEU A 835 8.84 -19.46 17.51
CA LEU A 835 7.44 -19.28 17.89
C LEU A 835 6.84 -20.57 18.49
N MET A 836 7.03 -21.71 17.85
CA MET A 836 6.54 -23.00 18.38
C MET A 836 7.20 -23.38 19.70
N GLN A 837 8.52 -23.21 19.80
CA GLN A 837 9.25 -23.51 21.04
C GLN A 837 8.86 -22.54 22.17
N TYR A 838 8.63 -21.26 21.87
CA TYR A 838 8.17 -20.29 22.86
C TYR A 838 6.76 -20.64 23.35
N LEU A 839 5.84 -20.93 22.44
CA LEU A 839 4.44 -21.19 22.77
C LEU A 839 4.26 -22.50 23.57
N PHE A 840 5.00 -23.54 23.22
CA PHE A 840 4.71 -24.92 23.66
C PHE A 840 5.93 -25.68 24.20
N GLY A 841 7.13 -25.13 24.06
CA GLY A 841 8.37 -25.74 24.55
C GLY A 841 8.36 -25.94 26.07
N GLN A 842 9.11 -26.94 26.50
CA GLN A 842 9.32 -27.23 27.91
C GLN A 842 10.16 -26.11 28.55
N GLN A 843 10.01 -25.89 29.86
CA GLN A 843 10.80 -24.86 30.56
C GLN A 843 12.32 -25.06 30.44
N SER A 844 12.78 -26.28 30.15
CA SER A 844 14.19 -26.60 29.94
C SER A 844 14.73 -26.25 28.55
N THR A 845 13.89 -25.80 27.62
CA THR A 845 14.36 -25.29 26.31
C THR A 845 14.61 -23.78 26.40
N PRO A 846 15.50 -23.21 25.56
CA PRO A 846 15.83 -21.79 25.63
C PRO A 846 14.61 -20.86 25.57
N LEU A 847 13.70 -21.08 24.61
CA LEU A 847 12.52 -20.23 24.46
C LEU A 847 11.44 -20.54 25.52
N GLY A 848 11.44 -21.75 26.09
CA GLY A 848 10.56 -22.09 27.23
C GLY A 848 11.02 -21.46 28.55
N GLU A 849 12.34 -21.34 28.75
CA GLU A 849 12.93 -20.57 29.85
C GLU A 849 12.63 -19.08 29.67
N LEU A 850 12.84 -18.53 28.46
CA LEU A 850 12.52 -17.13 28.15
C LEU A 850 11.04 -16.80 28.39
N ARG A 851 10.12 -17.67 27.96
CA ARG A 851 8.68 -17.53 28.27
C ARG A 851 8.44 -17.42 29.78
N THR A 852 9.17 -18.19 30.57
CA THR A 852 9.06 -18.18 32.04
C THR A 852 9.59 -16.86 32.62
N VAL A 853 10.72 -16.37 32.09
CA VAL A 853 11.29 -15.05 32.45
C VAL A 853 10.30 -13.92 32.14
N HIS A 854 9.58 -13.99 31.01
CA HIS A 854 8.51 -13.06 30.67
C HIS A 854 7.23 -13.20 31.53
N GLY A 855 7.20 -14.14 32.48
CA GLY A 855 6.14 -14.30 33.48
C GLY A 855 5.09 -15.36 33.14
N ALA A 856 5.17 -16.01 31.97
CA ALA A 856 4.26 -17.10 31.62
C ALA A 856 4.84 -18.44 32.09
N LEU A 857 4.39 -18.97 33.23
CA LEU A 857 4.95 -20.18 33.84
C LEU A 857 4.55 -21.48 33.11
N SER A 858 3.32 -21.56 32.60
CA SER A 858 2.77 -22.74 31.92
C SER A 858 2.83 -22.60 30.39
N ARG A 859 2.83 -23.74 29.68
CA ARG A 859 2.68 -23.73 28.22
C ARG A 859 1.31 -23.20 27.86
N TYR A 860 1.20 -22.52 26.73
CA TYR A 860 -0.09 -21.92 26.35
C TYR A 860 -1.14 -22.97 25.97
N SER A 861 -0.75 -24.18 25.58
CA SER A 861 -1.66 -25.31 25.39
C SER A 861 -2.30 -25.83 26.69
N ASP A 862 -1.72 -25.51 27.85
CA ASP A 862 -2.31 -25.82 29.16
C ASP A 862 -3.29 -24.71 29.63
N ILE A 863 -3.27 -23.54 28.98
CA ILE A 863 -4.08 -22.35 29.31
C ILE A 863 -5.26 -22.20 28.33
N PHE A 864 -4.99 -22.33 27.04
CA PHE A 864 -5.96 -22.11 25.97
C PHE A 864 -6.40 -23.42 25.32
N ASN A 865 -7.70 -23.51 25.05
CA ASN A 865 -8.28 -24.67 24.37
C ASN A 865 -7.88 -24.69 22.90
N GLN A 866 -7.89 -23.51 22.26
CA GLN A 866 -7.52 -23.34 20.86
C GLN A 866 -6.60 -22.12 20.71
N ILE A 867 -5.69 -22.19 19.75
CA ILE A 867 -4.84 -21.09 19.30
C ILE A 867 -4.91 -21.08 17.77
N TYR A 868 -5.36 -19.97 17.22
CA TYR A 868 -5.46 -19.78 15.78
C TYR A 868 -4.15 -19.16 15.27
N ILE A 869 -3.63 -19.69 14.17
CA ILE A 869 -2.45 -19.16 13.48
C ILE A 869 -2.90 -18.79 12.07
N GLU A 870 -3.13 -17.50 11.84
CA GLU A 870 -3.39 -16.95 10.52
C GLU A 870 -2.10 -16.69 9.77
N ILE A 871 -2.08 -17.07 8.49
CA ILE A 871 -0.94 -16.87 7.61
C ILE A 871 -1.37 -15.91 6.52
N GLY A 872 -0.76 -14.73 6.47
CA GLY A 872 -1.15 -13.63 5.61
C GLY A 872 0.00 -13.03 4.81
N ASP A 873 -0.33 -12.01 4.03
CA ASP A 873 0.59 -11.16 3.28
C ASP A 873 0.09 -9.71 3.33
N GLN A 874 0.08 -9.12 4.53
CA GLN A 874 -0.39 -7.75 4.78
C GLN A 874 0.39 -6.74 3.94
N ASN A 875 1.63 -7.08 3.62
CA ASN A 875 2.55 -6.25 2.90
C ASN A 875 2.52 -6.42 1.37
N GLY A 876 1.69 -7.33 0.85
CA GLY A 876 1.49 -7.55 -0.59
C GLY A 876 2.75 -8.00 -1.32
N LEU A 877 3.61 -8.76 -0.67
CA LEU A 877 4.89 -9.24 -1.20
C LEU A 877 4.72 -10.41 -2.18
N LEU A 878 3.58 -11.10 -2.15
CA LEU A 878 3.30 -12.25 -3.01
C LEU A 878 2.40 -11.82 -4.19
N GLU A 879 2.96 -11.88 -5.40
CA GLU A 879 2.37 -11.28 -6.59
C GLU A 879 1.17 -12.08 -7.13
N ASN A 880 1.25 -13.42 -7.03
CA ASN A 880 0.26 -14.33 -7.62
C ASN A 880 -0.24 -15.38 -6.62
N ASP A 881 -1.37 -15.99 -6.97
CA ASP A 881 -2.10 -16.93 -6.11
C ASP A 881 -1.32 -18.20 -5.80
N TRP A 882 -0.43 -18.60 -6.72
CA TRP A 882 0.46 -19.72 -6.49
C TRP A 882 1.47 -19.41 -5.40
N GLN A 883 2.13 -18.25 -5.44
CA GLN A 883 3.07 -17.81 -4.39
C GLN A 883 2.38 -17.70 -3.02
N ARG A 884 1.15 -17.16 -2.98
CA ARG A 884 0.32 -17.06 -1.76
C ARG A 884 0.07 -18.43 -1.13
N LYS A 885 -0.50 -19.35 -1.91
CA LYS A 885 -0.76 -20.73 -1.50
C LYS A 885 0.51 -21.43 -1.02
N SER A 886 1.59 -21.31 -1.78
CA SER A 886 2.88 -21.90 -1.48
C SER A 886 3.45 -21.45 -0.14
N TYR A 887 3.33 -20.16 0.16
CA TYR A 887 3.77 -19.61 1.44
C TYR A 887 2.96 -20.20 2.60
N VAL A 888 1.62 -20.24 2.49
CA VAL A 888 0.75 -20.84 3.51
C VAL A 888 1.14 -22.30 3.78
N ASN A 889 1.34 -23.09 2.73
CA ASN A 889 1.72 -24.50 2.86
C ASN A 889 3.09 -24.67 3.51
N TRP A 890 4.06 -23.83 3.16
CA TRP A 890 5.39 -23.85 3.77
C TRP A 890 5.33 -23.50 5.26
N VAL A 891 4.60 -22.45 5.67
CA VAL A 891 4.45 -22.12 7.11
C VAL A 891 3.82 -23.30 7.86
N VAL A 892 2.73 -23.88 7.34
CA VAL A 892 2.08 -25.06 7.95
C VAL A 892 3.06 -26.23 8.07
N GLN A 893 3.87 -26.48 7.04
CA GLN A 893 4.89 -27.52 7.04
C GLN A 893 5.93 -27.28 8.14
N ILE A 894 6.57 -26.10 8.17
CA ILE A 894 7.62 -25.77 9.15
C ILE A 894 7.10 -25.91 10.58
N LEU A 895 5.92 -25.35 10.88
CA LEU A 895 5.30 -25.46 12.19
C LEU A 895 4.98 -26.92 12.55
N SER A 896 4.54 -27.73 11.58
CA SER A 896 4.20 -29.14 11.78
C SER A 896 5.40 -30.06 11.97
N GLU A 897 6.57 -29.68 11.47
CA GLU A 897 7.83 -30.42 11.61
C GLU A 897 8.54 -30.16 12.96
N THR A 898 8.06 -29.18 13.74
CA THR A 898 8.63 -28.91 15.07
C THR A 898 8.36 -30.05 16.07
N PRO A 899 9.28 -30.32 17.01
CA PRO A 899 9.09 -31.34 18.05
C PRO A 899 7.83 -31.15 18.90
N GLU A 900 7.41 -29.91 19.11
CA GLU A 900 6.28 -29.52 19.95
C GLU A 900 4.93 -29.88 19.31
N TYR A 901 4.83 -29.81 17.97
CA TYR A 901 3.56 -29.91 17.24
C TYR A 901 2.76 -31.19 17.54
N ALA A 902 3.44 -32.34 17.64
CA ALA A 902 2.81 -33.63 17.90
C ALA A 902 1.97 -33.65 19.19
N GLN A 903 2.30 -32.81 20.18
CA GLN A 903 1.60 -32.71 21.46
C GLN A 903 0.43 -31.72 21.42
N VAL A 904 0.47 -30.73 20.53
CA VAL A 904 -0.45 -29.59 20.51
C VAL A 904 -1.31 -29.51 19.25
N LYS A 905 -1.20 -30.48 18.34
CA LYS A 905 -1.99 -30.56 17.09
C LYS A 905 -3.49 -30.35 17.27
N LYS A 906 -4.06 -30.72 18.43
CA LYS A 906 -5.50 -30.54 18.71
C LYS A 906 -5.86 -29.13 19.21
N ASN A 907 -4.88 -28.37 19.67
CA ASN A 907 -5.02 -27.01 20.15
C ASN A 907 -4.79 -25.99 19.03
N LEU A 908 -4.03 -26.35 17.99
CA LEU A 908 -3.70 -25.44 16.89
C LEU A 908 -4.73 -25.52 15.76
N ILE A 909 -5.10 -24.36 15.23
CA ILE A 909 -5.92 -24.20 14.03
C ILE A 909 -5.16 -23.31 13.05
N PHE A 910 -4.85 -23.84 11.88
CA PHE A 910 -4.23 -23.03 10.82
C PHE A 910 -5.29 -22.31 10.01
N VAL A 911 -5.09 -21.02 9.78
CA VAL A 911 -6.00 -20.15 9.04
C VAL A 911 -5.25 -19.54 7.85
N ASP A 912 -5.80 -19.70 6.66
CA ASP A 912 -5.32 -19.03 5.45
C ASP A 912 -5.92 -17.63 5.39
N GLY A 913 -5.10 -16.60 5.60
CA GLY A 913 -5.49 -15.19 5.54
C GLY A 913 -5.15 -14.50 4.21
N MET A 914 -4.79 -15.27 3.18
CA MET A 914 -4.38 -14.73 1.88
C MET A 914 -5.58 -14.23 1.06
N GLN A 915 -5.38 -13.13 0.33
CA GLN A 915 -6.34 -12.66 -0.66
C GLN A 915 -5.98 -13.19 -2.05
N TYR A 916 -6.78 -14.11 -2.58
CA TYR A 916 -6.58 -14.73 -3.89
C TYR A 916 -7.24 -13.91 -5.01
N LYS A 917 -6.55 -13.71 -6.14
CA LYS A 917 -7.03 -12.97 -7.31
C LYS A 917 -8.06 -13.76 -8.13
N ASP A 918 -7.83 -15.06 -8.31
CA ASP A 918 -8.71 -15.94 -9.09
C ASP A 918 -9.86 -16.52 -8.26
N ASN A 919 -9.95 -16.17 -6.97
CA ASN A 919 -10.93 -16.69 -6.01
C ASN A 919 -10.94 -18.23 -5.94
N ILE A 920 -9.77 -18.88 -5.98
CA ILE A 920 -9.62 -20.33 -5.81
C ILE A 920 -8.68 -20.63 -4.63
N ILE A 921 -9.20 -21.29 -3.58
CA ILE A 921 -8.41 -21.76 -2.44
C ILE A 921 -7.73 -23.08 -2.78
N LEU A 922 -6.43 -23.22 -2.50
CA LEU A 922 -5.69 -24.48 -2.68
C LEU A 922 -4.70 -24.80 -1.54
N SER A 923 -4.71 -24.07 -0.42
CA SER A 923 -3.76 -24.28 0.69
C SER A 923 -4.13 -25.45 1.62
N ASP A 924 -3.19 -25.84 2.48
CA ASP A 924 -3.31 -26.96 3.43
C ASP A 924 -3.81 -26.53 4.83
N ALA A 925 -4.21 -25.27 5.01
CA ALA A 925 -4.74 -24.77 6.28
C ALA A 925 -6.08 -25.44 6.69
N ASP A 926 -6.58 -25.18 7.90
CA ASP A 926 -7.87 -25.69 8.40
C ASP A 926 -9.05 -24.79 8.01
N TYR A 927 -8.91 -23.47 8.17
CA TYR A 927 -9.88 -22.43 7.75
C TYR A 927 -9.29 -21.41 6.75
N HIS A 928 -10.16 -20.66 6.08
CA HIS A 928 -9.80 -19.43 5.38
C HIS A 928 -10.42 -18.25 6.14
N ALA A 929 -9.77 -17.09 6.08
CA ALA A 929 -10.25 -15.88 6.71
C ALA A 929 -10.61 -14.80 5.66
N SER A 930 -11.74 -14.13 5.92
CA SER A 930 -12.27 -13.06 5.08
C SER A 930 -12.67 -11.84 5.91
N ASP A 931 -12.94 -10.74 5.23
CA ASP A 931 -13.31 -9.46 5.84
C ASP A 931 -14.79 -9.13 5.57
N PHE A 932 -15.47 -8.59 6.57
CA PHE A 932 -16.77 -7.94 6.35
C PHE A 932 -16.58 -6.45 6.11
N ASN A 933 -17.13 -5.96 5.00
CA ASN A 933 -17.15 -4.54 4.66
C ASN A 933 -18.60 -4.03 4.70
N LEU A 934 -18.94 -3.29 5.75
CA LEU A 934 -20.24 -2.64 5.91
C LEU A 934 -20.20 -1.25 5.27
N ASP A 935 -20.37 -1.21 3.95
CA ASP A 935 -20.35 0.03 3.17
C ASP A 935 -21.72 0.71 3.08
N SER A 936 -22.77 0.06 3.59
CA SER A 936 -24.14 0.59 3.58
C SER A 936 -24.98 0.06 4.73
N ARG A 937 -26.05 0.80 5.05
CA ARG A 937 -27.03 0.43 6.08
C ARG A 937 -27.94 -0.71 5.64
N ILE A 938 -28.24 -1.64 6.55
CA ILE A 938 -29.19 -2.74 6.30
C ILE A 938 -30.59 -2.30 6.70
N ASN A 939 -31.43 -1.89 5.75
CA ASN A 939 -32.75 -1.33 6.06
C ASN A 939 -33.82 -2.40 6.28
N ASN A 940 -33.61 -3.59 5.71
CA ASN A 940 -34.60 -4.68 5.72
C ASN A 940 -33.92 -6.04 5.43
N LEU A 941 -34.68 -7.14 5.50
CA LEU A 941 -34.16 -8.50 5.25
C LEU A 941 -33.70 -8.73 3.80
N THR A 942 -34.18 -7.97 2.83
CA THR A 942 -33.71 -8.05 1.43
C THR A 942 -32.29 -7.52 1.33
N ASP A 943 -32.01 -6.37 1.96
CA ASP A 943 -30.67 -5.78 2.01
C ASP A 943 -29.70 -6.76 2.68
N LEU A 944 -30.09 -7.38 3.80
CA LEU A 944 -29.28 -8.40 4.48
C LEU A 944 -29.00 -9.62 3.59
N LYS A 945 -30.00 -10.10 2.84
CA LYS A 945 -29.81 -11.22 1.90
C LYS A 945 -28.90 -10.83 0.74
N GLN A 946 -28.99 -9.60 0.26
CA GLN A 946 -28.09 -9.10 -0.79
C GLN A 946 -26.66 -9.00 -0.28
N PHE A 947 -26.46 -8.50 0.94
CA PHE A 947 -25.16 -8.49 1.61
C PHE A 947 -24.58 -9.90 1.72
N ASN A 948 -25.34 -10.86 2.26
CA ASN A 948 -24.91 -12.25 2.39
C ASN A 948 -24.55 -12.85 1.02
N LYS A 949 -25.39 -12.61 0.00
CA LYS A 949 -25.15 -13.13 -1.35
C LYS A 949 -23.86 -12.57 -1.95
N ASN A 950 -23.64 -11.26 -1.86
CA ASN A 950 -22.43 -10.61 -2.35
C ASN A 950 -21.20 -11.18 -1.65
N PHE A 951 -21.29 -11.39 -0.33
CA PHE A 951 -20.21 -11.99 0.45
C PHE A 951 -19.93 -13.43 -0.01
N THR A 952 -20.93 -14.31 -0.07
CA THR A 952 -20.76 -15.69 -0.56
C THR A 952 -20.18 -15.73 -1.98
N GLU A 953 -20.54 -14.80 -2.86
CA GLU A 953 -19.99 -14.70 -4.23
C GLU A 953 -18.53 -14.25 -4.24
N SER A 954 -18.08 -13.50 -3.23
CA SER A 954 -16.68 -13.08 -3.07
C SER A 954 -15.79 -14.16 -2.44
N LEU A 955 -16.37 -15.17 -1.79
CA LEU A 955 -15.59 -16.21 -1.13
C LEU A 955 -14.81 -17.06 -2.15
N PRO A 956 -13.53 -17.36 -1.85
CA PRO A 956 -12.73 -18.18 -2.73
C PRO A 956 -13.21 -19.65 -2.67
N ARG A 957 -13.21 -20.33 -3.83
CA ARG A 957 -13.75 -21.68 -4.01
C ARG A 957 -12.67 -22.74 -3.82
N ASP A 958 -12.98 -23.84 -3.15
CA ASP A 958 -12.08 -25.01 -3.04
C ASP A 958 -12.54 -26.14 -4.00
N PRO A 959 -11.83 -26.37 -5.13
CA PRO A 959 -12.19 -27.41 -6.09
C PRO A 959 -12.08 -28.84 -5.51
N ARG A 960 -11.26 -29.05 -4.48
CA ARG A 960 -11.01 -30.38 -3.89
C ARG A 960 -12.17 -30.87 -3.03
N ARG A 961 -13.00 -29.95 -2.51
CA ARG A 961 -14.11 -30.26 -1.58
C ARG A 961 -15.49 -30.36 -2.26
N GLY A 962 -15.55 -30.21 -3.59
CA GLY A 962 -16.82 -30.28 -4.34
C GLY A 962 -17.73 -29.08 -4.03
N THR A 963 -19.04 -29.29 -3.93
CA THR A 963 -20.02 -28.22 -3.62
C THR A 963 -20.09 -27.84 -2.14
N ALA A 964 -19.28 -28.46 -1.27
CA ALA A 964 -19.24 -28.14 0.14
C ALA A 964 -18.25 -26.99 0.38
N THR A 965 -18.78 -25.79 0.65
CA THR A 965 -17.97 -24.65 1.05
C THR A 965 -17.30 -24.92 2.39
N ARG A 966 -16.02 -24.55 2.50
CA ARG A 966 -15.32 -24.47 3.79
C ARG A 966 -16.05 -23.42 4.64
N SER A 967 -16.22 -23.67 5.94
CA SER A 967 -16.66 -22.58 6.83
C SER A 967 -15.58 -21.50 6.85
N GLU A 968 -16.01 -20.26 6.79
CA GLU A 968 -15.18 -19.07 6.79
C GLU A 968 -15.00 -18.51 8.21
N LEU A 969 -13.86 -17.90 8.49
CA LEU A 969 -13.66 -17.09 9.70
C LEU A 969 -13.61 -15.62 9.30
N ILE A 970 -14.46 -14.78 9.88
CA ILE A 970 -14.40 -13.35 9.61
C ILE A 970 -13.40 -12.71 10.57
N ARG A 971 -12.23 -12.34 10.05
CA ARG A 971 -11.12 -11.82 10.88
C ARG A 971 -11.31 -10.36 11.30
N GLN A 972 -12.12 -9.59 10.57
CA GLN A 972 -12.46 -8.21 10.92
C GLN A 972 -13.81 -7.77 10.33
N THR A 973 -14.42 -6.77 10.96
CA THR A 973 -15.65 -6.12 10.50
C THR A 973 -15.42 -4.63 10.33
N ASN A 974 -15.21 -4.20 9.08
CA ASN A 974 -14.99 -2.83 8.67
C ASN A 974 -16.31 -2.07 8.59
N GLN A 975 -16.37 -0.92 9.26
CA GLN A 975 -17.56 -0.08 9.40
C GLN A 975 -17.36 1.22 8.60
N ASN A 976 -17.44 1.12 7.28
CA ASN A 976 -17.07 2.22 6.37
C ASN A 976 -18.18 3.27 6.18
N PHE A 977 -19.28 3.16 6.92
CA PHE A 977 -20.47 4.00 6.77
C PHE A 977 -20.84 4.67 8.10
N GLU A 978 -20.98 6.00 8.11
CA GLU A 978 -21.14 6.77 9.36
C GLU A 978 -22.43 6.49 10.13
N GLU A 979 -23.52 6.09 9.45
CA GLU A 979 -24.82 5.82 10.09
C GLU A 979 -25.08 4.33 10.40
N ILE A 980 -24.02 3.53 10.54
CA ILE A 980 -24.14 2.13 10.98
C ILE A 980 -24.79 2.09 12.37
N ARG A 981 -25.71 1.14 12.59
CA ARG A 981 -26.36 0.87 13.87
C ARG A 981 -25.94 -0.48 14.42
N LEU A 982 -26.23 -0.70 15.70
CA LEU A 982 -26.07 -1.99 16.35
C LEU A 982 -26.79 -3.13 15.59
N ALA A 983 -28.00 -2.88 15.09
CA ALA A 983 -28.75 -3.86 14.31
C ALA A 983 -28.00 -4.32 13.06
N ASP A 984 -27.33 -3.41 12.36
CA ASP A 984 -26.61 -3.72 11.12
C ASP A 984 -25.41 -4.62 11.42
N VAL A 985 -24.62 -4.29 12.46
CA VAL A 985 -23.45 -5.06 12.91
C VAL A 985 -23.84 -6.45 13.44
N ILE A 986 -24.87 -6.55 14.27
CA ILE A 986 -25.29 -7.84 14.86
C ILE A 986 -25.94 -8.74 13.81
N ALA A 987 -26.73 -8.18 12.89
CA ALA A 987 -27.40 -8.99 11.88
C ALA A 987 -26.42 -9.61 10.90
N THR A 988 -25.42 -8.86 10.41
CA THR A 988 -24.42 -9.40 9.48
C THR A 988 -23.53 -10.42 10.18
N ALA A 989 -23.13 -10.18 11.43
CA ALA A 989 -22.36 -11.15 12.22
C ALA A 989 -23.09 -12.47 12.46
N LEU A 990 -24.43 -12.46 12.61
CA LEU A 990 -25.20 -13.67 12.93
C LEU A 990 -25.90 -14.33 11.73
N SER A 991 -26.04 -13.64 10.59
CA SER A 991 -26.89 -14.08 9.47
C SER A 991 -26.45 -15.39 8.83
N MET A 992 -25.15 -15.67 8.81
CA MET A 992 -24.53 -16.85 8.18
C MET A 992 -23.80 -17.75 9.20
N MET A 993 -23.90 -17.41 10.49
CA MET A 993 -23.19 -18.03 11.61
C MET A 993 -23.69 -19.46 11.85
N GLY A 994 -22.80 -20.43 11.65
CA GLY A 994 -23.03 -21.87 11.75
C GLY A 994 -23.48 -22.54 10.45
N ASP A 995 -23.59 -21.79 9.36
CA ASP A 995 -23.80 -22.30 8.00
C ASP A 995 -22.50 -22.19 7.18
N GLU A 996 -22.18 -20.96 6.75
CA GLU A 996 -21.00 -20.60 5.97
C GLU A 996 -19.91 -19.94 6.83
N ILE A 997 -20.24 -19.41 8.00
CA ILE A 997 -19.31 -18.69 8.89
C ILE A 997 -19.26 -19.37 10.25
N ASP A 998 -18.06 -19.58 10.80
CA ASP A 998 -17.91 -20.18 12.14
C ASP A 998 -17.51 -19.17 13.24
N ALA A 999 -16.88 -18.05 12.85
CA ALA A 999 -16.52 -16.97 13.76
C ALA A 999 -16.64 -15.59 13.08
N THR A 1000 -16.94 -14.55 13.87
CA THR A 1000 -16.90 -13.16 13.38
C THR A 1000 -16.30 -12.22 14.41
N LEU A 1001 -15.29 -11.46 13.99
CA LEU A 1001 -14.58 -10.52 14.84
C LEU A 1001 -14.97 -9.07 14.55
N LEU A 1002 -15.10 -8.29 15.62
CA LEU A 1002 -15.33 -6.85 15.59
C LEU A 1002 -14.04 -6.10 15.92
N ASN A 1003 -13.72 -5.07 15.12
CA ASN A 1003 -12.49 -4.31 15.28
C ASN A 1003 -12.57 -3.44 16.53
N LEU A 1004 -11.54 -3.53 17.36
CA LEU A 1004 -11.34 -2.73 18.56
C LEU A 1004 -9.95 -2.11 18.55
N ASP A 1005 -9.92 -0.81 18.80
CA ASP A 1005 -8.73 -0.08 19.19
C ASP A 1005 -8.82 0.14 20.71
N LEU A 1006 -7.79 -0.27 21.45
CA LEU A 1006 -7.72 -0.19 22.91
C LEU A 1006 -6.73 0.89 23.39
N THR A 1007 -6.35 1.83 22.53
CA THR A 1007 -5.55 3.00 22.87
C THR A 1007 -6.38 4.11 23.53
N SER A 1008 -5.73 5.10 24.16
CA SER A 1008 -6.35 6.11 25.03
C SER A 1008 -7.28 7.12 24.33
N ASP A 1009 -7.20 7.26 23.00
CA ASP A 1009 -7.89 8.32 22.25
C ASP A 1009 -9.07 7.84 21.37
N SER A 1010 -9.21 6.52 21.15
CA SER A 1010 -10.32 6.00 20.36
C SER A 1010 -11.54 5.75 21.24
N MET A 1011 -12.68 6.35 20.89
CA MET A 1011 -13.98 5.97 21.45
C MET A 1011 -14.15 4.47 21.20
N THR A 1012 -13.97 3.65 22.23
CA THR A 1012 -14.18 2.19 22.18
C THR A 1012 -15.42 1.90 21.36
N ASN A 1013 -15.32 1.01 20.37
CA ASN A 1013 -16.41 0.72 19.44
C ASN A 1013 -17.74 0.60 20.19
N PRO A 1014 -18.75 1.46 19.93
CA PRO A 1014 -19.95 1.55 20.76
C PRO A 1014 -20.75 0.24 20.80
N TYR A 1015 -20.51 -0.65 19.82
CA TYR A 1015 -21.18 -1.94 19.71
C TYR A 1015 -20.48 -3.06 20.49
N ALA A 1016 -19.24 -2.85 20.95
CA ALA A 1016 -18.40 -3.88 21.57
C ALA A 1016 -19.11 -4.59 22.72
N HIS A 1017 -19.73 -3.83 23.63
CA HIS A 1017 -20.38 -4.41 24.80
C HIS A 1017 -21.54 -5.37 24.44
N CYS A 1018 -22.38 -5.04 23.46
CA CYS A 1018 -23.45 -5.95 23.02
C CYS A 1018 -22.85 -7.16 22.27
N TYR A 1019 -21.90 -6.88 21.37
CA TYR A 1019 -21.25 -7.86 20.50
C TYR A 1019 -20.54 -8.97 21.29
N GLY A 1020 -19.64 -8.60 22.23
CA GLY A 1020 -18.92 -9.55 23.06
C GLY A 1020 -19.82 -10.34 24.01
N ASN A 1021 -20.86 -9.70 24.56
CA ASN A 1021 -21.85 -10.40 25.40
C ASN A 1021 -22.61 -11.49 24.61
N ILE A 1022 -22.98 -11.21 23.35
CA ILE A 1022 -23.57 -12.22 22.47
C ILE A 1022 -22.54 -13.32 22.17
N GLY A 1023 -21.32 -12.95 21.76
CA GLY A 1023 -20.25 -13.90 21.45
C GLY A 1023 -19.99 -14.91 22.57
N LYS A 1024 -19.79 -14.41 23.80
CA LYS A 1024 -19.61 -15.25 24.99
C LYS A 1024 -20.81 -16.13 25.28
N ALA A 1025 -22.03 -15.64 25.04
CA ALA A 1025 -23.24 -16.40 25.30
C ALA A 1025 -23.43 -17.55 24.29
N ILE A 1026 -23.03 -17.36 23.03
CA ILE A 1026 -23.26 -18.34 21.94
C ILE A 1026 -22.05 -19.24 21.64
N SER A 1027 -20.86 -18.95 22.17
CA SER A 1027 -19.67 -19.79 22.04
C SER A 1027 -19.96 -21.25 22.40
N ASP A 1028 -19.50 -22.18 21.57
CA ASP A 1028 -19.71 -23.63 21.73
C ASP A 1028 -21.20 -24.07 21.69
N MET A 1029 -22.08 -23.26 21.09
CA MET A 1029 -23.48 -23.60 20.87
C MET A 1029 -23.77 -23.97 19.42
N ASN A 1030 -24.89 -24.68 19.21
CA ASN A 1030 -25.38 -24.97 17.86
C ASN A 1030 -26.47 -23.95 17.48
N PRO A 1031 -26.53 -23.50 16.22
CA PRO A 1031 -27.62 -22.66 15.74
C PRO A 1031 -28.92 -23.47 15.62
N TYR A 1032 -30.03 -22.79 15.88
CA TYR A 1032 -31.39 -23.28 15.70
C TYR A 1032 -32.07 -22.52 14.59
N THR A 1033 -32.82 -23.22 13.75
CA THR A 1033 -33.62 -22.58 12.71
C THR A 1033 -34.85 -21.94 13.36
N LEU A 1034 -35.07 -20.66 13.06
CA LEU A 1034 -36.33 -20.00 13.37
C LEU A 1034 -37.19 -19.90 12.12
N THR A 1035 -38.47 -20.17 12.28
CA THR A 1035 -39.48 -20.04 11.22
C THR A 1035 -40.53 -19.02 11.64
N SER A 1036 -41.04 -18.25 10.68
CA SER A 1036 -42.07 -17.25 10.90
C SER A 1036 -43.30 -17.57 10.05
N GLY A 1037 -44.49 -17.46 10.63
CA GLY A 1037 -45.76 -17.68 9.94
C GLY A 1037 -46.20 -16.47 9.11
N ILE A 1038 -45.62 -15.29 9.37
CA ILE A 1038 -45.93 -14.02 8.72
C ILE A 1038 -44.67 -13.51 8.01
N LYS A 1039 -44.83 -12.80 6.88
CA LYS A 1039 -43.68 -12.19 6.18
C LYS A 1039 -43.05 -11.11 7.08
N GLN A 1040 -41.78 -11.32 7.42
CA GLN A 1040 -40.97 -10.35 8.19
C GLN A 1040 -40.03 -9.64 7.23
N ASP A 1041 -40.26 -8.34 7.01
CA ASP A 1041 -39.36 -7.54 6.17
C ASP A 1041 -38.35 -6.74 7.03
N ASN A 1042 -38.67 -6.43 8.29
CA ASN A 1042 -37.90 -5.46 9.09
C ASN A 1042 -37.32 -6.00 10.42
N VAL A 1043 -37.61 -7.25 10.80
CA VAL A 1043 -37.16 -7.86 12.06
C VAL A 1043 -36.53 -9.21 11.78
N SER A 1044 -35.36 -9.48 12.35
CA SER A 1044 -34.73 -10.81 12.33
C SER A 1044 -34.56 -11.38 13.75
N ALA A 1045 -34.46 -12.70 13.81
CA ALA A 1045 -34.22 -13.43 15.04
C ALA A 1045 -33.18 -14.53 14.80
N TYR A 1046 -32.33 -14.76 15.79
CA TYR A 1046 -31.29 -15.79 15.79
C TYR A 1046 -31.36 -16.56 17.11
N ALA A 1047 -31.14 -17.88 17.09
CA ALA A 1047 -31.20 -18.70 18.29
C ALA A 1047 -30.07 -19.73 18.31
N TYR A 1048 -29.46 -19.88 19.47
CA TYR A 1048 -28.35 -20.80 19.70
C TYR A 1048 -28.61 -21.60 20.97
N GLY A 1049 -28.09 -22.83 21.05
CA GLY A 1049 -28.21 -23.62 22.26
C GLY A 1049 -27.25 -24.78 22.38
N SER A 1050 -26.96 -25.13 23.63
CA SER A 1050 -26.22 -26.33 24.03
C SER A 1050 -26.93 -26.97 25.24
N GLY A 1051 -27.35 -28.23 25.10
CA GLY A 1051 -28.20 -28.90 26.08
C GLY A 1051 -29.49 -28.12 26.35
N ASN A 1052 -29.70 -27.68 27.60
CA ASN A 1052 -30.87 -26.88 28.02
C ASN A 1052 -30.64 -25.37 27.94
N ARG A 1053 -29.41 -24.90 27.65
CA ARG A 1053 -29.12 -23.47 27.54
C ARG A 1053 -29.62 -22.96 26.19
N ARG A 1054 -30.21 -21.76 26.18
CA ARG A 1054 -30.65 -21.07 24.97
C ARG A 1054 -30.27 -19.60 25.03
N VAL A 1055 -29.86 -19.08 23.88
CA VAL A 1055 -29.64 -17.67 23.61
C VAL A 1055 -30.48 -17.30 22.40
N ILE A 1056 -31.24 -16.21 22.50
CA ILE A 1056 -32.06 -15.69 21.41
C ILE A 1056 -31.74 -14.22 21.23
N VAL A 1057 -31.43 -13.82 20.00
CA VAL A 1057 -31.10 -12.45 19.62
C VAL A 1057 -32.18 -11.96 18.67
N LEU A 1058 -32.80 -10.82 18.98
CA LEU A 1058 -33.81 -10.17 18.16
C LEU A 1058 -33.26 -8.83 17.66
N VAL A 1059 -33.42 -8.55 16.37
CA VAL A 1059 -32.86 -7.37 15.70
C VAL A 1059 -33.94 -6.64 14.92
N ASN A 1060 -33.97 -5.31 14.99
CA ASN A 1060 -34.91 -4.47 14.24
C ASN A 1060 -34.17 -3.51 13.30
N PHE A 1061 -34.40 -3.67 12.00
CA PHE A 1061 -33.80 -2.86 10.94
C PHE A 1061 -34.54 -1.55 10.65
N SER A 1062 -35.78 -1.42 11.14
CA SER A 1062 -36.63 -0.26 10.80
C SER A 1062 -36.31 0.98 11.62
N GLU A 1063 -36.71 2.15 11.09
CA GLU A 1063 -36.70 3.44 11.79
C GLU A 1063 -37.80 3.56 12.87
N MET A 1064 -38.67 2.54 12.99
CA MET A 1064 -39.78 2.53 13.93
C MET A 1064 -39.63 1.38 14.93
N SER A 1065 -40.27 1.52 16.09
CA SER A 1065 -40.34 0.41 17.02
C SER A 1065 -41.18 -0.72 16.44
N SER A 1066 -40.74 -1.95 16.66
CA SER A 1066 -41.42 -3.16 16.19
C SER A 1066 -41.75 -4.08 17.35
N SER A 1067 -42.85 -4.83 17.24
CA SER A 1067 -43.23 -5.83 18.23
C SER A 1067 -42.90 -7.23 17.74
N CYS A 1068 -42.35 -8.08 18.60
CA CYS A 1068 -41.91 -9.43 18.26
C CYS A 1068 -42.39 -10.44 19.31
N GLN A 1069 -42.74 -11.65 18.88
CA GLN A 1069 -43.19 -12.76 19.71
C GLN A 1069 -42.42 -14.03 19.37
N ILE A 1070 -42.06 -14.81 20.39
CA ILE A 1070 -41.39 -16.11 20.24
C ILE A 1070 -42.33 -17.21 20.76
N PHE A 1071 -42.60 -18.20 19.93
CA PHE A 1071 -43.45 -19.35 20.20
C PHE A 1071 -42.65 -20.62 20.51
N ASN A 1072 -43.33 -21.63 21.06
CA ASN A 1072 -42.80 -22.98 21.35
C ASN A 1072 -41.63 -23.03 22.36
N ILE A 1073 -41.45 -21.98 23.17
CA ILE A 1073 -40.42 -21.91 24.21
C ILE A 1073 -40.93 -21.15 25.44
N ASP A 1074 -40.64 -21.65 26.65
CA ASP A 1074 -40.94 -20.93 27.90
C ASP A 1074 -39.72 -20.12 28.33
N LEU A 1075 -39.82 -18.80 28.14
CA LEU A 1075 -38.73 -17.86 28.43
C LEU A 1075 -38.78 -17.34 29.86
N LYS A 1076 -39.69 -17.83 30.71
CA LYS A 1076 -39.76 -17.42 32.11
C LYS A 1076 -38.42 -17.71 32.79
N GLY A 1077 -37.85 -16.67 33.40
CA GLY A 1077 -36.57 -16.76 34.09
C GLY A 1077 -35.35 -16.48 33.22
N PHE A 1078 -35.50 -16.28 31.91
CA PHE A 1078 -34.40 -15.80 31.07
C PHE A 1078 -33.98 -14.40 31.49
N ARG A 1079 -32.69 -14.10 31.39
CA ARG A 1079 -32.14 -12.74 31.44
C ARG A 1079 -32.44 -12.06 30.11
N GLN A 1080 -32.98 -10.86 30.17
CA GLN A 1080 -33.27 -10.00 29.04
C GLN A 1080 -32.36 -8.77 29.13
N SER A 1081 -31.64 -8.49 28.05
CA SER A 1081 -30.85 -7.28 27.86
C SER A 1081 -31.36 -6.53 26.63
N ILE A 1082 -31.71 -5.25 26.78
CA ILE A 1082 -32.21 -4.39 25.69
C ILE A 1082 -31.15 -3.34 25.37
N TYR A 1083 -30.83 -3.22 24.09
CA TYR A 1083 -29.86 -2.27 23.55
C TYR A 1083 -30.52 -1.33 22.55
N ASP A 1084 -30.10 -0.07 22.53
CA ASP A 1084 -30.49 0.89 21.50
C ASP A 1084 -29.63 0.77 20.22
N ALA A 1085 -29.91 1.62 19.22
CA ALA A 1085 -29.16 1.64 17.97
C ALA A 1085 -27.68 1.99 18.13
N LYS A 1086 -27.28 2.63 19.23
CA LYS A 1086 -25.91 3.04 19.53
C LYS A 1086 -25.17 2.05 20.44
N GLY A 1087 -25.74 0.88 20.71
CA GLY A 1087 -25.09 -0.12 21.56
C GLY A 1087 -25.27 0.10 23.07
N ALA A 1088 -25.98 1.15 23.50
CA ALA A 1088 -26.16 1.44 24.92
C ALA A 1088 -27.17 0.48 25.57
N VAL A 1089 -26.84 -0.02 26.76
CA VAL A 1089 -27.73 -0.87 27.56
C VAL A 1089 -28.84 -0.01 28.17
N LEU A 1090 -30.08 -0.27 27.80
CA LEU A 1090 -31.25 0.44 28.36
C LEU A 1090 -31.89 -0.31 29.52
N GLU A 1091 -31.94 -1.64 29.44
CA GLU A 1091 -32.57 -2.48 30.46
C GLU A 1091 -31.86 -3.83 30.57
N GLN A 1092 -31.61 -4.26 31.81
CA GLN A 1092 -31.28 -5.65 32.13
C GLN A 1092 -32.26 -6.17 33.18
N SER A 1093 -33.05 -7.18 32.83
CA SER A 1093 -34.08 -7.71 33.72
C SER A 1093 -34.28 -9.22 33.54
N LYS A 1094 -35.02 -9.85 34.46
CA LYS A 1094 -35.39 -11.26 34.37
C LYS A 1094 -36.83 -11.38 33.89
N VAL A 1095 -37.09 -12.22 32.90
CA VAL A 1095 -38.43 -12.43 32.33
C VAL A 1095 -39.35 -13.06 33.40
N ARG A 1096 -40.30 -12.28 33.94
CA ARG A 1096 -41.12 -12.66 35.11
C ARG A 1096 -42.34 -13.52 34.79
N HIS A 1097 -42.88 -13.40 33.58
CA HIS A 1097 -44.09 -14.09 33.11
C HIS A 1097 -43.80 -14.79 31.78
N ARG A 1098 -44.72 -15.62 31.27
CA ARG A 1098 -44.74 -15.98 29.83
C ARG A 1098 -45.04 -14.73 29.03
N LYS A 1099 -44.06 -13.84 28.93
CA LYS A 1099 -44.15 -12.58 28.19
C LYS A 1099 -44.21 -13.00 26.72
N SER A 1100 -45.34 -12.75 26.08
CA SER A 1100 -45.58 -13.15 24.69
C SER A 1100 -45.04 -12.15 23.69
N VAL A 1101 -44.87 -10.87 24.05
CA VAL A 1101 -44.48 -9.81 23.10
C VAL A 1101 -43.32 -8.97 23.67
N TYR A 1102 -42.32 -8.74 22.84
CA TYR A 1102 -41.13 -7.92 23.05
C TYR A 1102 -41.19 -6.69 22.15
N SER A 1103 -40.93 -5.51 22.71
CA SER A 1103 -40.86 -4.25 21.95
C SER A 1103 -39.41 -3.96 21.60
N LEU A 1104 -39.08 -4.02 20.31
CA LEU A 1104 -37.77 -3.71 19.75
C LEU A 1104 -37.72 -2.23 19.36
N LEU A 1105 -36.67 -1.53 19.77
CA LEU A 1105 -36.43 -0.14 19.37
C LEU A 1105 -35.92 -0.06 17.93
N PRO A 1106 -36.08 1.09 17.24
CA PRO A 1106 -35.45 1.33 15.94
C PRO A 1106 -33.95 1.05 16.00
N GLY A 1107 -33.42 0.22 15.10
CA GLY A 1107 -31.99 -0.14 15.07
C GLY A 1107 -31.48 -0.92 16.28
N GLY A 1108 -32.35 -1.28 17.23
CA GLY A 1108 -31.99 -1.88 18.51
C GLY A 1108 -31.94 -3.41 18.48
N VAL A 1109 -31.38 -3.97 19.56
CA VAL A 1109 -31.20 -5.42 19.74
C VAL A 1109 -31.70 -5.85 21.11
N ILE A 1110 -32.37 -7.00 21.18
CA ILE A 1110 -32.72 -7.66 22.45
C ILE A 1110 -32.02 -9.02 22.50
N VAL A 1111 -31.34 -9.29 23.62
CA VAL A 1111 -30.69 -10.56 23.89
C VAL A 1111 -31.41 -11.25 25.05
N LEU A 1112 -31.82 -12.50 24.84
CA LEU A 1112 -32.48 -13.36 25.82
C LEU A 1112 -31.62 -14.58 26.10
N GLU A 1113 -31.16 -14.73 27.34
CA GLU A 1113 -30.28 -15.84 27.75
C GLU A 1113 -30.89 -16.60 28.93
N GLY A 1114 -30.94 -17.93 28.86
CA GLY A 1114 -31.45 -18.72 29.97
C GLY A 1114 -31.35 -20.22 29.78
N THR A 1115 -31.91 -20.95 30.74
CA THR A 1115 -32.03 -22.41 30.73
C THR A 1115 -33.49 -22.80 30.67
N LEU A 1116 -33.79 -23.76 29.80
CA LEU A 1116 -35.12 -24.37 29.74
C LEU A 1116 -35.31 -25.29 30.95
N GLU A 1117 -36.46 -25.13 31.63
CA GLU A 1117 -36.88 -26.07 32.66
C GLU A 1117 -37.04 -27.46 32.01
N LYS A 1118 -36.40 -28.50 32.57
CA LYS A 1118 -36.65 -29.87 32.12
C LYS A 1118 -38.14 -30.14 32.31
N ASN A 1119 -38.84 -30.46 31.21
CA ASN A 1119 -40.16 -31.07 31.31
C ASN A 1119 -40.03 -32.26 32.27
N LYS A 1120 -40.76 -32.19 33.40
CA LYS A 1120 -40.90 -33.30 34.34
C LYS A 1120 -41.72 -34.41 33.73
#